data_AF-A0A1G4MEP3-F1
#
_entry.id   AF-A0A1G4MEP3-F1
#
_cell.length_a   1.000
_cell.length_b   1.000
_cell.length_c   1.000
_cell.angle_alpha   90.00
_cell.angle_beta   90.00
_cell.angle_gamma   90.00
#
_symmetry.space_group_name_H-M   'P 1'
#
loop_
_entity.id
_entity.type
_entity.pdbx_description
1 polymer ?
#
loop_
_entity_poly.entity_id
_entity_poly.type
_entity_poly.pdbx_seq_one_letter_code
_entity_poly.pdbx_strand_id
1 'polypeptide(L)'
;MSAIPDTPGGPNKVDSYEFTPIGFVKPAERKKISPVDDETRKRLSEHSDIEDDEPPQKTYKHDNTLNSTRIFNESSFDDTLPLHNGMSEFRKNLVAELVDTEIVGQNGSASNPLKEQQESLHKLSMENYNLRVKCNSLLKFLNNVTDDGELRKNLEILDEIQQWKNKYQSLSRAYRDLQKKCDEPERGEGDSKREELESKVSTYELELSKSKSALANLEKRVSELHVESGQRDEQHKASVGALRLEMSDLQASIVDKTRELEESRKKIERLSNQLLEYDHQGGSLLELEKQLDLKNEVIRNLETRLRESNHERQSLERQLDGKSTELGKLNLQLEQDRKEASQKLTEAMASSAATGNEAKDELHSVLSQYDTLKTQFGTLEKENEALKEGLKKRDEQMTQLQDRIRKLQNELYTEQASVGAKASNEERKLKEKLSKLTEKLEQLSVSKQTLEKENEALKKQIIAQISKSPNLKQNNRRVLEKEKEIKLLKSTIQDLENEVAQYRRDISEIKRTHSTKMNELEIQLQNSESRPLLQSKKLHNEMNILKLELESVKDTKHREILILQGKCDALKAENEQLLKQDDNHSNQLRKLLKEKQQELTDLAQRCSDLTIEKLRLGRDLTQMKETSAKQKEELKATSSKLDYITNEFVKLRETAERPSSALNSNIADKWAGKYQSMKQKLLNEVKMLQDENLALEKRLLERRGEARPISNATDGSLLQDEVDYYKLRYHREVKQNNDLKVMNEYLNRVLRAGSQHLRLDILKLENEVPGSDKVFGAYPSRLKFKTVALFVLACVRFRSVALKHRWDDQRLTYLQRKIVMDQERITW
;
A
#
# COMPACT_ATOMS: atom_id res chain seq x y z
N MET A 1 7.54 15.74 47.02
CA MET A 1 6.17 16.29 47.08
C MET A 1 5.80 16.75 45.68
N SER A 2 4.67 16.32 45.16
CA SER A 2 4.22 16.55 43.78
C SER A 2 2.72 16.81 43.80
N ALA A 3 2.28 17.86 43.09
CA ALA A 3 0.88 18.27 43.02
C ALA A 3 0.39 18.27 41.57
N ILE A 4 -0.93 18.12 41.42
CA ILE A 4 -1.64 17.83 40.16
C ILE A 4 -2.14 19.14 39.52
N PRO A 5 -2.27 19.18 38.19
CA PRO A 5 -3.36 19.90 37.54
C PRO A 5 -4.20 18.96 36.64
N ASP A 6 -5.50 18.85 36.95
CA ASP A 6 -6.47 18.09 36.14
C ASP A 6 -6.90 18.84 34.87
N THR A 7 -7.38 18.11 33.87
CA THR A 7 -8.24 18.63 32.79
C THR A 7 -9.36 17.63 32.47
N PRO A 8 -10.53 18.08 31.94
CA PRO A 8 -11.80 17.41 32.26
C PRO A 8 -12.42 16.54 31.16
N GLY A 9 -13.20 15.54 31.60
CA GLY A 9 -14.55 15.29 31.10
C GLY A 9 -14.74 14.74 29.68
N GLY A 10 -14.59 13.42 29.52
CA GLY A 10 -15.16 12.64 28.40
C GLY A 10 -15.88 11.40 28.93
N PRO A 11 -17.02 10.96 28.35
CA PRO A 11 -17.87 9.94 28.97
C PRO A 11 -17.31 8.51 28.86
N ASN A 12 -17.44 7.75 29.94
CA ASN A 12 -16.90 6.39 30.06
C ASN A 12 -17.50 5.40 29.05
N LYS A 13 -16.64 4.84 28.20
CA LYS A 13 -16.71 3.42 27.80
C LYS A 13 -15.37 2.79 28.13
N VAL A 14 -15.36 1.91 29.12
CA VAL A 14 -14.17 1.14 29.52
C VAL A 14 -14.23 -0.20 28.80
N ASP A 15 -13.69 -0.23 27.58
CA ASP A 15 -13.39 -1.50 26.90
C ASP A 15 -12.09 -2.06 27.49
N SER A 16 -12.23 -2.98 28.45
CA SER A 16 -11.10 -3.63 29.12
C SER A 16 -10.42 -4.65 28.21
N TYR A 17 -9.18 -4.37 27.81
CA TYR A 17 -8.33 -5.34 27.10
C TYR A 17 -7.85 -6.43 28.07
N GLU A 18 -8.27 -7.67 27.84
CA GLU A 18 -7.62 -8.86 28.41
C GLU A 18 -6.99 -9.72 27.31
N PHE A 19 -5.90 -10.41 27.66
CA PHE A 19 -5.00 -11.07 26.73
C PHE A 19 -5.07 -12.60 26.90
N THR A 20 -5.82 -13.28 26.03
CA THR A 20 -5.72 -14.74 25.85
C THR A 20 -6.12 -15.14 24.41
N PRO A 21 -5.57 -16.23 23.86
CA PRO A 21 -5.62 -16.48 22.41
C PRO A 21 -6.77 -17.40 21.96
N ILE A 22 -7.12 -17.27 20.67
CA ILE A 22 -7.98 -18.15 19.85
C ILE A 22 -9.51 -18.06 20.09
N GLY A 23 -10.18 -17.36 19.17
CA GLY A 23 -11.35 -17.94 18.47
C GLY A 23 -12.77 -17.58 18.96
N PHE A 24 -13.23 -16.35 18.71
CA PHE A 24 -14.66 -16.06 18.73
C PHE A 24 -15.39 -16.60 17.49
N VAL A 25 -16.39 -17.45 17.70
CA VAL A 25 -17.34 -17.90 16.66
C VAL A 25 -18.52 -16.92 16.60
N LYS A 26 -18.81 -16.37 15.42
CA LYS A 26 -20.04 -15.57 15.19
C LYS A 26 -21.27 -16.50 15.16
N PRO A 27 -22.32 -16.26 15.96
CA PRO A 27 -23.59 -16.96 15.80
C PRO A 27 -24.29 -16.52 14.50
N ALA A 28 -24.98 -17.44 13.85
CA ALA A 28 -25.76 -17.17 12.64
C ALA A 28 -27.27 -17.22 12.94
N GLU A 29 -27.97 -16.10 12.78
CA GLU A 29 -29.41 -16.03 13.02
C GLU A 29 -30.23 -16.46 11.79
N ARG A 30 -31.34 -17.18 12.04
CA ARG A 30 -32.33 -17.56 11.03
C ARG A 30 -33.74 -17.14 11.45
N LYS A 31 -34.34 -16.28 10.62
CA LYS A 31 -35.78 -16.11 10.33
C LYS A 31 -36.83 -16.64 11.34
N LYS A 32 -37.68 -15.72 11.84
CA LYS A 32 -39.16 -15.86 11.97
C LYS A 32 -39.76 -14.44 12.00
N ILE A 33 -40.57 -14.04 11.00
CA ILE A 33 -42.06 -14.10 10.96
C ILE A 33 -42.73 -13.04 11.87
N SER A 34 -43.11 -11.90 11.24
CA SER A 34 -44.37 -11.11 11.29
C SER A 34 -45.31 -11.18 12.52
N PRO A 35 -46.10 -10.12 12.87
CA PRO A 35 -46.84 -9.30 11.88
C PRO A 35 -47.21 -7.83 12.25
N VAL A 36 -47.96 -7.15 11.35
CA VAL A 36 -48.74 -5.88 11.53
C VAL A 36 -47.87 -4.61 11.70
N ASP A 37 -48.09 -3.43 11.08
CA ASP A 37 -49.19 -2.91 10.22
C ASP A 37 -48.66 -2.01 9.05
N ASP A 38 -49.56 -1.56 8.16
CA ASP A 38 -49.61 -0.39 7.23
C ASP A 38 -48.36 0.47 6.82
N GLU A 39 -48.29 1.17 5.66
CA GLU A 39 -49.32 1.51 4.65
C GLU A 39 -48.72 1.73 3.21
N THR A 40 -49.52 1.44 2.17
CA THR A 40 -49.49 2.03 0.78
C THR A 40 -48.35 1.84 -0.26
N ARG A 41 -48.73 1.21 -1.39
CA ARG A 41 -48.59 1.68 -2.83
C ARG A 41 -47.16 1.82 -3.46
N LYS A 42 -46.90 1.52 -4.76
CA LYS A 42 -47.74 1.20 -5.95
C LYS A 42 -46.91 0.54 -7.10
N ARG A 43 -47.42 -0.56 -7.69
CA ARG A 43 -47.45 -0.99 -9.13
C ARG A 43 -46.17 -0.95 -10.04
N LEU A 44 -45.72 -2.08 -10.62
CA LEU A 44 -45.97 -2.65 -12.01
C LEU A 44 -45.08 -2.03 -13.14
N SER A 45 -44.68 -2.70 -14.24
CA SER A 45 -44.75 -4.11 -14.73
C SER A 45 -43.82 -4.33 -15.97
N GLU A 46 -43.96 -5.47 -16.69
CA GLU A 46 -43.29 -5.90 -17.96
C GLU A 46 -41.85 -6.45 -17.80
N HIS A 47 -41.49 -7.72 -18.07
CA HIS A 47 -42.17 -8.94 -18.57
C HIS A 47 -42.51 -9.03 -20.07
N SER A 48 -41.73 -9.83 -20.79
CA SER A 48 -42.08 -10.49 -22.05
C SER A 48 -41.16 -11.70 -22.28
N ASP A 49 -41.71 -12.91 -22.20
CA ASP A 49 -41.03 -14.18 -22.52
C ASP A 49 -41.41 -14.67 -23.93
N ILE A 50 -40.66 -15.66 -24.45
CA ILE A 50 -40.84 -16.55 -25.63
C ILE A 50 -39.40 -17.09 -25.91
N GLU A 51 -39.05 -18.35 -25.67
CA GLU A 51 -39.42 -19.58 -26.42
C GLU A 51 -38.86 -19.54 -27.87
N ASP A 52 -38.22 -20.58 -28.43
CA ASP A 52 -38.31 -22.02 -28.16
C ASP A 52 -37.02 -22.81 -28.54
N ASP A 53 -37.12 -24.15 -28.62
CA ASP A 53 -36.20 -25.14 -29.25
C ASP A 53 -34.94 -25.66 -28.47
N GLU A 54 -35.15 -26.80 -27.80
CA GLU A 54 -34.17 -27.87 -27.44
C GLU A 54 -34.17 -28.95 -28.57
N PRO A 55 -33.56 -30.17 -28.49
CA PRO A 55 -32.45 -30.75 -27.68
C PRO A 55 -31.40 -31.42 -28.65
N PRO A 56 -30.68 -32.56 -28.39
CA PRO A 56 -30.41 -33.33 -27.16
C PRO A 56 -28.95 -33.79 -26.92
N GLN A 57 -28.67 -34.09 -25.63
CA GLN A 57 -27.80 -35.16 -25.10
C GLN A 57 -26.35 -35.37 -25.62
N LYS A 58 -25.39 -35.31 -24.68
CA LYS A 58 -24.58 -36.50 -24.30
C LYS A 58 -23.79 -36.37 -22.99
N THR A 59 -24.13 -37.27 -22.06
CA THR A 59 -23.27 -37.96 -21.07
C THR A 59 -22.06 -37.26 -20.43
N TYR A 60 -22.09 -37.20 -19.10
CA TYR A 60 -20.94 -37.20 -18.19
C TYR A 60 -19.68 -37.91 -18.73
N LYS A 61 -18.52 -37.28 -18.50
CA LYS A 61 -17.27 -37.97 -18.14
C LYS A 61 -16.40 -37.07 -17.26
N HIS A 62 -15.73 -37.69 -16.29
CA HIS A 62 -14.82 -37.04 -15.35
C HIS A 62 -13.38 -37.05 -15.89
N ASP A 63 -12.56 -36.19 -15.28
CA ASP A 63 -11.14 -36.40 -14.93
C ASP A 63 -9.95 -36.13 -15.89
N ASN A 64 -9.01 -35.37 -15.29
CA ASN A 64 -7.55 -35.52 -15.27
C ASN A 64 -6.65 -35.08 -16.45
N THR A 65 -6.17 -33.84 -16.32
CA THR A 65 -4.73 -33.53 -16.35
C THR A 65 -4.34 -32.89 -15.00
N LEU A 66 -3.67 -33.59 -14.08
CA LEU A 66 -2.21 -33.78 -14.02
C LEU A 66 -1.39 -32.48 -14.13
N ASN A 67 -1.15 -31.81 -12.99
CA ASN A 67 0.17 -31.76 -12.35
C ASN A 67 0.15 -30.92 -11.05
N SER A 68 1.12 -30.98 -10.14
CA SER A 68 1.98 -32.07 -9.64
C SER A 68 3.00 -31.46 -8.67
N THR A 69 2.71 -31.53 -7.36
CA THR A 69 3.70 -31.41 -6.28
C THR A 69 3.20 -32.22 -5.07
N ARG A 70 4.04 -32.94 -4.32
CA ARG A 70 5.35 -33.53 -4.67
C ARG A 70 5.67 -34.67 -3.69
N ILE A 71 5.71 -35.91 -4.19
CA ILE A 71 6.50 -37.05 -3.69
C ILE A 71 6.59 -37.23 -2.17
N PHE A 72 5.90 -38.23 -1.61
CA PHE A 72 6.53 -39.31 -0.82
C PHE A 72 5.54 -40.47 -0.56
N ASN A 73 6.08 -41.63 -0.17
CA ASN A 73 5.42 -42.89 0.20
C ASN A 73 4.68 -43.64 -0.92
N GLU A 74 5.47 -44.49 -1.60
CA GLU A 74 5.01 -45.69 -2.30
C GLU A 74 4.56 -46.78 -1.29
N SER A 75 4.09 -47.92 -1.82
CA SER A 75 3.73 -49.17 -1.12
C SER A 75 2.28 -49.33 -0.65
N SER A 76 1.43 -49.81 -1.56
CA SER A 76 0.39 -50.80 -1.28
C SER A 76 0.05 -51.50 -2.60
N PHE A 77 0.33 -52.80 -2.72
CA PHE A 77 -0.03 -53.60 -3.89
C PHE A 77 -0.45 -54.99 -3.43
N ASP A 78 -1.37 -55.58 -4.20
CA ASP A 78 -1.99 -56.90 -4.02
C ASP A 78 -2.83 -57.12 -2.74
N ASP A 79 -4.13 -57.29 -2.96
CA ASP A 79 -5.04 -57.99 -2.05
C ASP A 79 -5.94 -58.89 -2.92
N THR A 80 -5.36 -60.00 -3.39
CA THR A 80 -6.07 -61.03 -4.15
C THR A 80 -6.01 -62.38 -3.43
N LEU A 81 -7.09 -62.72 -2.71
CA LEU A 81 -7.28 -64.05 -2.09
C LEU A 81 -8.51 -64.77 -2.65
N PRO A 82 -8.41 -66.07 -3.00
CA PRO A 82 -9.53 -66.86 -3.51
C PRO A 82 -10.42 -67.41 -2.38
N LEU A 83 -11.69 -67.65 -2.72
CA LEU A 83 -12.74 -68.13 -1.83
C LEU A 83 -12.55 -69.61 -1.39
N HIS A 84 -12.94 -69.91 -0.14
CA HIS A 84 -13.50 -71.22 0.18
C HIS A 84 -14.60 -71.20 1.25
N ASN A 85 -15.57 -72.11 1.09
CA ASN A 85 -16.70 -72.34 1.98
C ASN A 85 -16.27 -73.18 3.21
N GLY A 86 -17.02 -73.27 4.32
CA GLY A 86 -18.32 -72.70 4.70
C GLY A 86 -18.96 -73.50 5.85
N MET A 87 -20.24 -73.27 6.16
CA MET A 87 -21.03 -73.89 7.27
C MET A 87 -20.56 -73.46 8.68
N SER A 88 -21.41 -73.26 9.70
CA SER A 88 -22.82 -73.64 9.91
C SER A 88 -23.58 -72.57 10.71
N GLU A 89 -24.91 -72.51 10.54
CA GLU A 89 -25.84 -71.70 11.37
C GLU A 89 -25.99 -72.28 12.79
N PHE A 90 -26.41 -71.47 13.78
CA PHE A 90 -27.30 -71.92 14.88
C PHE A 90 -28.06 -70.80 15.66
N ARG A 91 -29.35 -70.64 15.33
CA ARG A 91 -30.49 -70.19 16.20
C ARG A 91 -30.58 -68.73 16.73
N LYS A 92 -31.74 -68.46 17.34
CA LYS A 92 -32.33 -67.16 17.72
C LYS A 92 -33.01 -67.24 19.12
N ASN A 93 -33.42 -66.08 19.64
CA ASN A 93 -34.46 -65.83 20.68
C ASN A 93 -34.13 -66.13 22.16
N LEU A 94 -34.05 -65.06 22.97
CA LEU A 94 -34.83 -64.68 24.19
C LEU A 94 -34.18 -63.35 24.69
N VAL A 95 -34.83 -62.22 25.01
CA VAL A 95 -36.08 -61.85 25.74
C VAL A 95 -35.88 -61.67 27.25
N ALA A 96 -35.69 -60.39 27.62
CA ALA A 96 -36.27 -59.63 28.76
C ALA A 96 -35.95 -59.98 30.24
N GLU A 97 -36.32 -59.01 31.11
CA GLU A 97 -36.43 -59.03 32.58
C GLU A 97 -35.09 -59.15 33.37
N LEU A 98 -34.84 -58.47 34.50
CA LEU A 98 -35.59 -57.50 35.35
C LEU A 98 -34.69 -56.21 35.57
N VAL A 99 -35.13 -55.00 35.98
CA VAL A 99 -36.06 -54.51 37.02
C VAL A 99 -35.51 -54.75 38.45
N ASP A 100 -35.31 -53.78 39.36
CA ASP A 100 -35.35 -52.29 39.29
C ASP A 100 -34.18 -51.70 40.16
N THR A 101 -34.14 -50.56 40.88
CA THR A 101 -35.14 -49.59 41.40
C THR A 101 -34.51 -48.20 41.72
N GLU A 102 -35.40 -47.25 42.05
CA GLU A 102 -35.31 -45.99 42.83
C GLU A 102 -34.12 -45.78 43.83
N ILE A 103 -33.69 -44.56 44.22
CA ILE A 103 -34.46 -43.48 44.91
C ILE A 103 -33.89 -42.06 44.67
N VAL A 104 -34.81 -41.13 44.35
CA VAL A 104 -34.93 -39.67 44.66
C VAL A 104 -33.67 -38.78 44.86
N GLY A 105 -33.59 -37.71 44.05
CA GLY A 105 -32.85 -36.46 44.33
C GLY A 105 -33.38 -35.30 43.46
N GLN A 106 -33.79 -34.18 44.06
CA GLN A 106 -34.63 -33.15 43.41
C GLN A 106 -33.89 -31.99 42.72
N ASN A 107 -34.58 -31.38 41.74
CA ASN A 107 -34.49 -29.99 41.25
C ASN A 107 -33.24 -29.53 40.47
N GLY A 108 -33.32 -29.68 39.14
CA GLY A 108 -33.77 -28.54 38.31
C GLY A 108 -32.74 -27.61 37.68
N SER A 109 -32.39 -27.88 36.42
CA SER A 109 -32.20 -26.86 35.35
C SER A 109 -32.26 -27.54 33.98
N ALA A 110 -32.89 -26.90 32.99
CA ALA A 110 -33.13 -27.50 31.68
C ALA A 110 -32.16 -26.99 30.60
N SER A 111 -31.53 -27.88 29.84
CA SER A 111 -31.02 -27.57 28.48
C SER A 111 -30.67 -28.81 27.64
N ASN A 112 -31.40 -29.01 26.53
CA ASN A 112 -31.04 -29.82 25.35
C ASN A 112 -30.55 -31.27 25.55
N PRO A 113 -31.44 -32.29 25.51
CA PRO A 113 -31.02 -33.68 25.34
C PRO A 113 -30.26 -33.93 24.03
N LEU A 114 -30.43 -33.08 23.01
CA LEU A 114 -29.60 -33.14 21.80
C LEU A 114 -28.13 -32.78 22.08
N LYS A 115 -27.87 -31.83 22.99
CA LYS A 115 -26.50 -31.44 23.40
C LYS A 115 -25.89 -32.51 24.29
N GLU A 116 -26.66 -33.10 25.20
CA GLU A 116 -26.26 -34.25 25.99
C GLU A 116 -25.94 -35.48 25.11
N GLN A 117 -26.76 -35.76 24.09
CA GLN A 117 -26.45 -36.78 23.08
C GLN A 117 -25.22 -36.43 22.24
N GLN A 118 -24.97 -35.15 21.95
CA GLN A 118 -23.79 -34.71 21.19
C GLN A 118 -22.50 -34.77 22.05
N GLU A 119 -22.58 -34.46 23.34
CA GLU A 119 -21.51 -34.61 24.31
C GLU A 119 -21.25 -36.09 24.64
N SER A 120 -22.30 -36.91 24.71
CA SER A 120 -22.20 -38.37 24.79
C SER A 120 -21.55 -38.96 23.54
N LEU A 121 -21.94 -38.54 22.33
CA LEU A 121 -21.28 -38.94 21.08
C LEU A 121 -19.85 -38.43 20.98
N HIS A 122 -19.56 -37.21 21.44
CA HIS A 122 -18.20 -36.67 21.46
C HIS A 122 -17.32 -37.39 22.49
N LYS A 123 -17.87 -37.73 23.65
CA LYS A 123 -17.22 -38.54 24.68
C LYS A 123 -16.98 -39.96 24.18
N LEU A 124 -17.98 -40.62 23.60
CA LEU A 124 -17.86 -41.91 22.93
C LEU A 124 -16.87 -41.85 21.75
N SER A 125 -16.77 -40.74 21.02
CA SER A 125 -15.80 -40.54 19.94
C SER A 125 -14.38 -40.34 20.47
N MET A 126 -14.20 -39.59 21.57
CA MET A 126 -12.91 -39.49 22.26
C MET A 126 -12.53 -40.79 22.96
N GLU A 127 -13.49 -41.57 23.45
CA GLU A 127 -13.28 -42.92 23.95
C GLU A 127 -12.98 -43.90 22.81
N ASN A 128 -13.61 -43.78 21.63
CA ASN A 128 -13.26 -44.56 20.44
C ASN A 128 -11.87 -44.17 19.90
N TYR A 129 -11.51 -42.89 19.94
CA TYR A 129 -10.18 -42.41 19.59
C TYR A 129 -9.14 -42.88 20.61
N ASN A 130 -9.40 -42.76 21.92
CA ASN A 130 -8.54 -43.30 22.96
C ASN A 130 -8.47 -44.83 22.94
N LEU A 131 -9.53 -45.53 22.53
CA LEU A 131 -9.50 -46.97 22.26
C LEU A 131 -8.71 -47.29 21.00
N ARG A 132 -8.81 -46.51 19.91
CA ARG A 132 -7.96 -46.67 18.71
C ARG A 132 -6.50 -46.34 18.98
N VAL A 133 -6.21 -45.38 19.87
CA VAL A 133 -4.85 -45.05 20.32
C VAL A 133 -4.34 -46.10 21.31
N LYS A 134 -5.17 -46.63 22.22
CA LYS A 134 -4.81 -47.78 23.07
C LYS A 134 -4.62 -49.04 22.23
N CYS A 135 -5.46 -49.30 21.22
CA CYS A 135 -5.34 -50.43 20.32
C CYS A 135 -4.16 -50.28 19.36
N ASN A 136 -3.84 -49.09 18.83
CA ASN A 136 -2.59 -48.85 18.10
C ASN A 136 -1.36 -48.87 19.00
N SER A 137 -1.48 -48.45 20.26
CA SER A 137 -0.42 -48.59 21.27
C SER A 137 -0.18 -50.06 21.57
N LEU A 138 -1.24 -50.86 21.78
CA LEU A 138 -1.19 -52.32 21.89
C LEU A 138 -0.73 -53.01 20.59
N LEU A 139 -1.06 -52.50 19.40
CA LEU A 139 -0.58 -53.05 18.13
C LEU A 139 0.92 -52.74 17.95
N LYS A 140 1.37 -51.55 18.36
CA LYS A 140 2.80 -51.23 18.45
C LYS A 140 3.50 -51.99 19.57
N PHE A 141 2.83 -52.28 20.69
CA PHE A 141 3.40 -53.09 21.76
C PHE A 141 3.53 -54.55 21.30
N LEU A 142 2.51 -55.09 20.62
CA LEU A 142 2.54 -56.42 20.02
C LEU A 142 3.57 -56.51 18.90
N ASN A 143 3.61 -55.57 17.96
CA ASN A 143 4.59 -55.58 16.86
C ASN A 143 6.03 -55.28 17.35
N ASN A 144 6.23 -54.46 18.38
CA ASN A 144 7.56 -54.30 18.98
C ASN A 144 7.94 -55.57 19.76
N VAL A 145 7.00 -56.23 20.44
CA VAL A 145 7.23 -57.56 21.06
C VAL A 145 7.47 -58.66 20.01
N THR A 146 6.97 -58.51 18.77
CA THR A 146 7.36 -59.42 17.66
C THR A 146 8.79 -59.19 17.20
N ASP A 147 9.27 -57.95 17.18
CA ASP A 147 10.54 -57.58 16.56
C ASP A 147 11.74 -57.51 17.54
N ASP A 148 11.55 -57.15 18.82
CA ASP A 148 12.61 -57.13 19.86
C ASP A 148 13.06 -58.55 20.31
N GLY A 149 12.86 -59.56 19.47
CA GLY A 149 13.31 -60.93 19.67
C GLY A 149 12.60 -61.70 20.79
N GLU A 150 11.68 -61.07 21.53
CA GLU A 150 10.92 -61.75 22.58
C GLU A 150 9.85 -62.68 22.01
N LEU A 151 9.15 -62.36 20.91
CA LEU A 151 8.34 -63.38 20.22
C LEU A 151 9.22 -64.50 19.65
N ARG A 152 10.44 -64.20 19.17
CA ARG A 152 11.35 -65.25 18.69
C ARG A 152 11.78 -66.18 19.82
N LYS A 153 12.15 -65.63 20.99
CA LYS A 153 12.40 -66.40 22.21
C LYS A 153 11.15 -67.12 22.71
N ASN A 154 9.95 -66.54 22.59
CA ASN A 154 8.69 -67.17 23.00
C ASN A 154 8.25 -68.25 21.99
N LEU A 155 8.68 -68.18 20.73
CA LEU A 155 8.55 -69.24 19.73
C LEU A 155 9.59 -70.35 19.95
N GLU A 156 10.82 -70.00 20.27
CA GLU A 156 11.86 -70.95 20.71
C GLU A 156 11.45 -71.64 22.02
N ILE A 157 10.82 -70.92 22.96
CA ILE A 157 10.21 -71.46 24.19
C ILE A 157 8.92 -72.24 23.87
N LEU A 158 8.15 -71.89 22.84
CA LEU A 158 6.99 -72.69 22.40
C LEU A 158 7.42 -73.99 21.71
N ASP A 159 8.51 -73.97 20.93
CA ASP A 159 9.13 -75.14 20.34
C ASP A 159 9.86 -75.97 21.40
N GLU A 160 10.47 -75.36 22.42
CA GLU A 160 10.95 -76.08 23.59
C GLU A 160 9.78 -76.68 24.38
N ILE A 161 8.69 -75.94 24.64
CA ILE A 161 7.49 -76.47 25.30
C ILE A 161 6.85 -77.58 24.48
N GLN A 162 6.83 -77.48 23.14
CA GLN A 162 6.33 -78.52 22.25
C GLN A 162 7.29 -79.71 22.21
N GLN A 163 8.61 -79.50 22.26
CA GLN A 163 9.61 -80.55 22.47
C GLN A 163 9.49 -81.18 23.85
N TRP A 164 9.23 -80.43 24.92
CA TRP A 164 9.02 -80.91 26.28
C TRP A 164 7.68 -81.63 26.41
N LYS A 165 6.66 -81.23 25.65
CA LYS A 165 5.36 -81.89 25.52
C LYS A 165 5.47 -83.15 24.66
N ASN A 166 6.30 -83.16 23.63
CA ASN A 166 6.64 -84.37 22.87
C ASN A 166 7.49 -85.34 23.71
N LYS A 167 8.49 -84.83 24.45
CA LYS A 167 9.27 -85.57 25.46
C LYS A 167 8.37 -86.09 26.57
N TYR A 168 7.41 -85.31 27.06
CA TYR A 168 6.44 -85.73 28.06
C TYR A 168 5.42 -86.73 27.49
N GLN A 169 5.02 -86.62 26.23
CA GLN A 169 4.17 -87.63 25.58
C GLN A 169 4.95 -88.92 25.30
N SER A 170 6.23 -88.85 24.90
CA SER A 170 7.08 -90.04 24.78
C SER A 170 7.43 -90.63 26.13
N LEU A 171 7.63 -89.81 27.17
CA LEU A 171 7.86 -90.23 28.54
C LEU A 171 6.58 -90.77 29.18
N SER A 172 5.39 -90.25 28.82
CA SER A 172 4.09 -90.75 29.29
C SER A 172 3.66 -92.01 28.54
N ARG A 173 4.03 -92.17 27.26
CA ARG A 173 3.97 -93.46 26.55
C ARG A 173 4.94 -94.45 27.20
N ALA A 174 6.21 -94.09 27.36
CA ALA A 174 7.19 -94.91 28.05
C ALA A 174 6.82 -95.20 29.51
N TYR A 175 6.11 -94.31 30.21
CA TYR A 175 5.61 -94.54 31.56
C TYR A 175 4.37 -95.44 31.55
N ARG A 176 3.50 -95.38 30.53
CA ARG A 176 2.44 -96.39 30.33
C ARG A 176 2.99 -97.75 29.92
N ASP A 177 4.08 -97.79 29.16
CA ASP A 177 4.73 -99.03 28.75
C ASP A 177 5.65 -99.59 29.86
N LEU A 178 6.19 -98.73 30.73
CA LEU A 178 6.83 -99.12 31.99
C LEU A 178 5.79 -99.56 33.03
N GLN A 179 4.64 -98.87 33.11
CA GLN A 179 3.50 -99.27 33.94
C GLN A 179 2.98 -100.64 33.50
N LYS A 180 2.78 -100.89 32.20
CA LYS A 180 2.49 -102.25 31.69
C LYS A 180 3.56 -103.27 32.09
N LYS A 181 4.85 -102.90 32.10
CA LYS A 181 5.96 -103.74 32.57
C LYS A 181 6.08 -103.86 34.10
N CYS A 182 5.29 -103.12 34.86
CA CYS A 182 5.14 -103.28 36.32
C CYS A 182 3.79 -103.95 36.67
N ASP A 183 2.80 -103.84 35.80
CA ASP A 183 1.56 -104.63 35.80
C ASP A 183 1.83 -106.08 35.30
N GLU A 184 2.91 -106.30 34.53
CA GLU A 184 3.60 -107.58 34.37
C GLU A 184 4.42 -107.89 35.65
N PRO A 185 4.07 -108.93 36.45
CA PRO A 185 4.48 -109.00 37.85
C PRO A 185 5.82 -109.70 38.11
N GLU A 186 6.93 -109.17 37.61
CA GLU A 186 8.29 -109.65 37.93
C GLU A 186 8.95 -108.88 39.10
N ARG A 187 8.57 -109.33 40.31
CA ARG A 187 9.30 -109.35 41.59
C ARG A 187 10.65 -108.59 41.68
N GLY A 188 10.69 -107.57 42.53
CA GLY A 188 11.80 -107.36 43.48
C GLY A 188 12.64 -106.09 43.34
N GLU A 189 13.24 -105.70 44.47
CA GLU A 189 14.31 -104.70 44.65
C GLU A 189 14.00 -103.22 44.28
N GLY A 190 14.28 -102.22 45.12
CA GLY A 190 14.87 -102.25 46.46
C GLY A 190 15.57 -100.93 46.81
N ASP A 191 14.93 -100.10 47.63
CA ASP A 191 15.46 -98.97 48.41
C ASP A 191 16.27 -97.80 47.78
N SER A 192 16.92 -97.91 46.61
CA SER A 192 17.71 -96.79 46.04
C SER A 192 16.89 -95.65 45.37
N LYS A 193 15.55 -95.70 45.38
CA LYS A 193 14.67 -94.65 44.80
C LYS A 193 13.90 -93.83 45.84
N ARG A 194 14.13 -94.07 47.14
CA ARG A 194 13.35 -93.47 48.23
C ARG A 194 13.90 -92.11 48.67
N GLU A 195 15.21 -92.03 48.92
CA GLU A 195 15.91 -90.79 49.28
C GLU A 195 15.79 -89.68 48.21
N GLU A 196 15.76 -90.06 46.93
CA GLU A 196 15.64 -89.12 45.80
C GLU A 196 14.22 -88.52 45.64
N LEU A 197 13.23 -89.03 46.40
CA LEU A 197 11.88 -88.48 46.51
C LEU A 197 11.73 -87.66 47.80
N GLU A 198 12.24 -88.15 48.93
CA GLU A 198 12.19 -87.43 50.22
C GLU A 198 12.94 -86.08 50.16
N SER A 199 14.09 -86.04 49.48
CA SER A 199 14.83 -84.80 49.19
C SER A 199 14.00 -83.77 48.40
N LYS A 200 13.24 -84.21 47.39
CA LYS A 200 12.39 -83.34 46.56
C LYS A 200 11.14 -82.84 47.31
N VAL A 201 10.56 -83.68 48.18
CA VAL A 201 9.48 -83.26 49.08
C VAL A 201 9.97 -82.14 50.00
N SER A 202 11.14 -82.31 50.64
CA SER A 202 11.72 -81.30 51.53
C SER A 202 11.97 -79.95 50.84
N THR A 203 12.41 -79.94 49.57
CA THR A 203 12.54 -78.68 48.80
C THR A 203 11.20 -77.98 48.56
N TYR A 204 10.13 -78.73 48.27
CA TYR A 204 8.80 -78.14 48.08
C TYR A 204 8.17 -77.66 49.39
N GLU A 205 8.43 -78.32 50.52
CA GLU A 205 8.03 -77.82 51.84
C GLU A 205 8.71 -76.49 52.18
N LEU A 206 9.99 -76.35 51.84
CA LEU A 206 10.72 -75.09 52.00
C LEU A 206 10.13 -73.96 51.14
N GLU A 207 9.81 -74.24 49.87
CA GLU A 207 9.15 -73.26 48.99
C GLU A 207 7.73 -72.90 49.46
N LEU A 208 6.96 -73.87 49.94
CA LEU A 208 5.64 -73.65 50.53
C LEU A 208 5.72 -72.82 51.83
N SER A 209 6.79 -72.95 52.62
CA SER A 209 7.01 -72.09 53.78
C SER A 209 7.31 -70.63 53.40
N LYS A 210 8.03 -70.41 52.28
CA LYS A 210 8.34 -69.09 51.74
C LYS A 210 7.08 -68.43 51.15
N SER A 211 6.23 -69.17 50.45
CA SER A 211 4.97 -68.61 49.93
C SER A 211 3.98 -68.27 51.05
N LYS A 212 3.90 -69.10 52.11
CA LYS A 212 3.09 -68.80 53.31
C LYS A 212 3.57 -67.55 54.05
N SER A 213 4.87 -67.33 54.22
CA SER A 213 5.38 -66.12 54.87
C SER A 213 5.23 -64.87 53.97
N ALA A 214 5.34 -65.01 52.65
CA ALA A 214 5.00 -63.94 51.71
C ALA A 214 3.50 -63.55 51.79
N LEU A 215 2.59 -64.53 51.86
CA LEU A 215 1.16 -64.29 52.05
C LEU A 215 0.87 -63.58 53.38
N ALA A 216 1.40 -64.06 54.50
CA ALA A 216 1.21 -63.42 55.81
C ALA A 216 1.71 -61.96 55.84
N ASN A 217 2.81 -61.66 55.14
CA ASN A 217 3.30 -60.29 54.98
C ASN A 217 2.37 -59.42 54.12
N LEU A 218 1.75 -59.97 53.07
CA LEU A 218 0.76 -59.26 52.25
C LEU A 218 -0.56 -59.04 53.00
N GLU A 219 -1.05 -60.03 53.74
CA GLU A 219 -2.23 -59.91 54.62
C GLU A 219 -2.01 -58.82 55.67
N LYS A 220 -0.84 -58.80 56.33
CA LYS A 220 -0.45 -57.73 57.26
C LYS A 220 -0.44 -56.36 56.55
N ARG A 221 0.18 -56.26 55.37
CA ARG A 221 0.23 -55.02 54.57
C ARG A 221 -1.16 -54.51 54.17
N VAL A 222 -2.10 -55.41 53.87
CA VAL A 222 -3.51 -55.07 53.59
C VAL A 222 -4.22 -54.60 54.87
N SER A 223 -3.99 -55.24 56.02
CA SER A 223 -4.56 -54.77 57.30
C SER A 223 -4.04 -53.38 57.71
N GLU A 224 -2.75 -53.11 57.49
CA GLU A 224 -2.13 -51.79 57.74
C GLU A 224 -2.77 -50.71 56.87
N LEU A 225 -2.88 -50.96 55.56
CA LEU A 225 -3.52 -50.04 54.61
C LEU A 225 -5.01 -49.82 54.90
N HIS A 226 -5.71 -50.83 55.42
CA HIS A 226 -7.12 -50.70 55.81
C HIS A 226 -7.28 -49.78 57.04
N VAL A 227 -6.41 -49.91 58.05
CA VAL A 227 -6.38 -49.01 59.21
C VAL A 227 -6.02 -47.58 58.80
N GLU A 228 -5.01 -47.39 57.95
CA GLU A 228 -4.68 -46.05 57.41
C GLU A 228 -5.83 -45.41 56.62
N SER A 229 -6.59 -46.22 55.87
CA SER A 229 -7.77 -45.73 55.13
C SER A 229 -8.87 -45.30 56.09
N GLY A 230 -9.16 -46.10 57.13
CA GLY A 230 -10.14 -45.76 58.15
C GLY A 230 -9.80 -44.46 58.89
N GLN A 231 -8.53 -44.27 59.27
CA GLN A 231 -8.06 -43.03 59.90
C GLN A 231 -8.20 -41.81 58.98
N ARG A 232 -7.93 -41.95 57.67
CA ARG A 232 -8.15 -40.90 56.68
C ARG A 232 -9.64 -40.58 56.51
N ASP A 233 -10.50 -41.59 56.46
CA ASP A 233 -11.96 -41.39 56.38
C ASP A 233 -12.53 -40.71 57.64
N GLU A 234 -12.00 -41.02 58.83
CA GLU A 234 -12.36 -40.31 60.07
C GLU A 234 -11.85 -38.86 60.07
N GLN A 235 -10.63 -38.60 59.62
CA GLN A 235 -10.09 -37.24 59.47
C GLN A 235 -10.92 -36.42 58.46
N HIS A 236 -11.33 -37.01 57.34
CA HIS A 236 -12.20 -36.36 56.37
C HIS A 236 -13.61 -36.11 56.93
N LYS A 237 -14.20 -37.05 57.68
CA LYS A 237 -15.49 -36.84 58.37
C LYS A 237 -15.41 -35.71 59.39
N ALA A 238 -14.32 -35.63 60.18
CA ALA A 238 -14.10 -34.55 61.13
C ALA A 238 -13.96 -33.18 60.44
N SER A 239 -13.20 -33.11 59.34
CA SER A 239 -13.05 -31.90 58.53
C SER A 239 -14.37 -31.44 57.90
N VAL A 240 -15.17 -32.36 57.34
CA VAL A 240 -16.52 -32.06 56.83
C VAL A 240 -17.47 -31.62 57.95
N GLY A 241 -17.30 -32.15 59.17
CA GLY A 241 -18.02 -31.70 60.37
C GLY A 241 -17.71 -30.25 60.72
N ALA A 242 -16.43 -29.88 60.77
CA ALA A 242 -15.99 -28.51 61.03
C ALA A 242 -16.50 -27.52 59.97
N LEU A 243 -16.34 -27.84 58.68
CA LEU A 243 -16.83 -27.00 57.57
C LEU A 243 -18.35 -26.80 57.60
N ARG A 244 -19.12 -27.79 58.08
CA ARG A 244 -20.58 -27.65 58.26
C ARG A 244 -20.96 -26.72 59.41
N LEU A 245 -20.16 -26.68 60.48
CA LEU A 245 -20.33 -25.71 61.56
C LEU A 245 -20.00 -24.29 61.07
N GLU A 246 -18.86 -24.11 60.39
CA GLU A 246 -18.50 -22.83 59.77
C GLU A 246 -19.56 -22.32 58.78
N MET A 247 -20.11 -23.21 57.93
CA MET A 247 -21.26 -22.87 57.07
C MET A 247 -22.50 -22.44 57.86
N SER A 248 -22.81 -23.11 58.98
CA SER A 248 -23.95 -22.77 59.83
C SER A 248 -23.78 -21.40 60.49
N ASP A 249 -22.58 -21.11 61.02
CA ASP A 249 -22.25 -19.84 61.67
C ASP A 249 -22.23 -18.68 60.66
N LEU A 250 -21.70 -18.90 59.46
CA LEU A 250 -21.78 -17.96 58.35
C LEU A 250 -23.23 -17.73 57.91
N GLN A 251 -24.06 -18.76 57.85
CA GLN A 251 -25.47 -18.65 57.48
C GLN A 251 -26.28 -17.88 58.54
N ALA A 252 -26.00 -18.09 59.83
CA ALA A 252 -26.58 -17.28 60.91
C ALA A 252 -26.15 -15.80 60.81
N SER A 253 -24.85 -15.54 60.60
CA SER A 253 -24.31 -14.20 60.39
C SER A 253 -24.94 -13.48 59.18
N ILE A 254 -25.19 -14.19 58.08
CA ILE A 254 -25.93 -13.66 56.92
C ILE A 254 -27.36 -13.25 57.31
N VAL A 255 -28.08 -14.08 58.09
CA VAL A 255 -29.44 -13.75 58.55
C VAL A 255 -29.44 -12.49 59.41
N ASP A 256 -28.56 -12.38 60.40
CA ASP A 256 -28.45 -11.18 61.23
C ASP A 256 -28.11 -9.93 60.40
N LYS A 257 -27.19 -10.04 59.44
CA LYS A 257 -26.86 -8.92 58.54
C LYS A 257 -28.01 -8.54 57.61
N THR A 258 -28.84 -9.49 57.15
CA THR A 258 -30.07 -9.13 56.43
C THR A 258 -31.09 -8.42 57.33
N ARG A 259 -31.15 -8.75 58.63
CA ARG A 259 -32.02 -8.07 59.60
C ARG A 259 -31.57 -6.62 59.86
N GLU A 260 -30.27 -6.40 60.09
CA GLU A 260 -29.67 -5.06 60.20
C GLU A 260 -29.95 -4.21 58.94
N LEU A 261 -29.80 -4.81 57.75
CA LEU A 261 -30.11 -4.13 56.49
C LEU A 261 -31.60 -3.74 56.39
N GLU A 262 -32.54 -4.59 56.81
CA GLU A 262 -33.96 -4.25 56.81
C GLU A 262 -34.33 -3.18 57.85
N GLU A 263 -33.72 -3.21 59.03
CA GLU A 263 -33.85 -2.14 60.04
C GLU A 263 -33.31 -0.80 59.52
N SER A 264 -32.17 -0.81 58.82
CA SER A 264 -31.62 0.40 58.19
C SER A 264 -32.50 0.94 57.05
N ARG A 265 -33.09 0.07 56.21
CA ARG A 265 -34.05 0.46 55.17
C ARG A 265 -35.27 1.17 55.76
N LYS A 266 -35.86 0.61 56.82
CA LYS A 266 -37.00 1.22 57.54
C LYS A 266 -36.62 2.54 58.23
N LYS A 267 -35.34 2.78 58.56
CA LYS A 267 -34.86 4.08 59.04
C LYS A 267 -34.73 5.09 57.89
N ILE A 268 -34.21 4.67 56.73
CA ILE A 268 -34.11 5.50 55.51
C ILE A 268 -35.51 5.93 55.04
N GLU A 269 -36.47 5.01 55.02
CA GLU A 269 -37.87 5.28 54.63
C GLU A 269 -38.52 6.36 55.51
N ARG A 270 -38.39 6.28 56.84
CA ARG A 270 -38.89 7.32 57.77
C ARG A 270 -38.24 8.68 57.51
N LEU A 271 -36.92 8.72 57.30
CA LEU A 271 -36.20 9.95 57.01
C LEU A 271 -36.62 10.54 55.65
N SER A 272 -36.85 9.69 54.65
CA SER A 272 -37.35 10.10 53.33
C SER A 272 -38.75 10.72 53.41
N ASN A 273 -39.64 10.14 54.21
CA ASN A 273 -40.99 10.66 54.41
C ASN A 273 -40.97 12.01 55.16
N GLN A 274 -40.10 12.15 56.17
CA GLN A 274 -39.89 13.44 56.86
C GLN A 274 -39.32 14.50 55.91
N LEU A 275 -38.42 14.13 54.99
CA LEU A 275 -37.88 15.04 53.98
C LEU A 275 -38.98 15.52 53.02
N LEU A 276 -39.87 14.61 52.59
CA LEU A 276 -41.02 14.91 51.74
C LEU A 276 -42.09 15.79 52.45
N GLU A 277 -42.26 15.65 53.76
CA GLU A 277 -43.08 16.55 54.58
C GLU A 277 -42.48 17.97 54.66
N TYR A 278 -41.15 18.10 54.70
CA TYR A 278 -40.47 19.40 54.62
C TYR A 278 -40.58 20.04 53.22
N ASP A 279 -40.42 19.26 52.14
CA ASP A 279 -40.60 19.74 50.76
C ASP A 279 -42.00 20.32 50.52
N HIS A 280 -43.04 19.75 51.15
CA HIS A 280 -44.41 20.27 51.06
C HIS A 280 -44.65 21.56 51.89
N GLN A 281 -43.80 21.86 52.88
CA GLN A 281 -43.75 23.21 53.48
C GLN A 281 -42.89 24.18 52.64
N GLY A 282 -42.13 23.66 51.67
CA GLY A 282 -41.31 24.36 50.70
C GLY A 282 -42.07 25.23 49.68
N GLY A 283 -43.38 25.50 49.83
CA GLY A 283 -44.07 26.49 49.01
C GLY A 283 -43.44 27.90 49.10
N SER A 284 -42.96 28.26 50.29
CA SER A 284 -42.13 29.47 50.51
C SER A 284 -40.74 29.35 49.87
N LEU A 285 -40.14 28.14 49.94
CA LEU A 285 -38.84 27.86 49.34
C LEU A 285 -38.90 27.98 47.81
N LEU A 286 -39.93 27.46 47.15
CA LEU A 286 -40.09 27.50 45.69
C LEU A 286 -40.33 28.93 45.17
N GLU A 287 -41.00 29.79 45.94
CA GLU A 287 -41.13 31.22 45.66
C GLU A 287 -39.77 31.93 45.79
N LEU A 288 -39.01 31.59 46.85
CA LEU A 288 -37.67 32.12 47.08
C LEU A 288 -36.65 31.60 46.04
N GLU A 289 -36.77 30.35 45.62
CA GLU A 289 -35.95 29.64 44.65
C GLU A 289 -36.17 30.21 43.26
N LYS A 290 -37.41 30.47 42.84
CA LYS A 290 -37.68 31.23 41.60
C LYS A 290 -37.06 32.62 41.62
N GLN A 291 -37.08 33.32 42.77
CA GLN A 291 -36.39 34.60 42.91
C GLN A 291 -34.86 34.47 42.94
N LEU A 292 -34.34 33.36 43.48
CA LEU A 292 -32.92 33.03 43.49
C LEU A 292 -32.46 32.66 42.09
N ASP A 293 -33.23 31.90 41.32
CA ASP A 293 -32.95 31.53 39.93
C ASP A 293 -33.05 32.72 38.98
N LEU A 294 -34.05 33.59 39.12
CA LEU A 294 -34.09 34.84 38.36
C LEU A 294 -32.87 35.74 38.67
N LYS A 295 -32.44 35.80 39.94
CA LYS A 295 -31.21 36.51 40.32
C LYS A 295 -29.95 35.79 39.84
N ASN A 296 -29.91 34.46 39.88
CA ASN A 296 -28.80 33.65 39.40
C ASN A 296 -28.70 33.69 37.88
N GLU A 297 -29.80 33.82 37.16
CA GLU A 297 -29.85 34.02 35.71
C GLU A 297 -29.37 35.42 35.35
N VAL A 298 -29.79 36.46 36.08
CA VAL A 298 -29.21 37.81 35.95
C VAL A 298 -27.71 37.82 36.28
N ILE A 299 -27.28 37.13 37.34
CA ILE A 299 -25.87 36.99 37.69
C ILE A 299 -25.11 36.23 36.60
N ARG A 300 -25.59 35.05 36.15
CA ARG A 300 -25.01 34.29 35.03
C ARG A 300 -24.90 35.14 33.77
N ASN A 301 -25.92 35.93 33.43
CA ASN A 301 -25.93 36.82 32.26
C ASN A 301 -25.00 38.04 32.41
N LEU A 302 -24.75 38.50 33.63
CA LEU A 302 -23.72 39.52 33.92
C LEU A 302 -22.32 38.89 33.94
N GLU A 303 -22.17 37.66 34.43
CA GLU A 303 -20.93 36.90 34.41
C GLU A 303 -20.54 36.44 33.00
N THR A 304 -21.49 36.05 32.13
CA THR A 304 -21.19 35.75 30.72
C THR A 304 -20.73 37.01 30.03
N ARG A 305 -21.45 38.14 30.14
CA ARG A 305 -20.99 39.44 29.63
C ARG A 305 -19.64 39.89 30.20
N LEU A 306 -19.37 39.61 31.48
CA LEU A 306 -18.08 39.90 32.10
C LEU A 306 -16.99 38.96 31.58
N ARG A 307 -17.27 37.66 31.40
CA ARG A 307 -16.35 36.68 30.80
C ARG A 307 -16.07 37.00 29.33
N GLU A 308 -17.09 37.37 28.56
CA GLU A 308 -17.05 37.83 27.18
C GLU A 308 -16.18 39.08 27.09
N SER A 309 -16.52 40.16 27.79
CA SER A 309 -15.74 41.40 27.79
C SER A 309 -14.30 41.21 28.31
N ASN A 310 -14.07 40.32 29.28
CA ASN A 310 -12.74 40.01 29.78
C ASN A 310 -11.98 39.05 28.83
N HIS A 311 -12.67 38.27 28.01
CA HIS A 311 -12.08 37.46 26.92
C HIS A 311 -11.78 38.32 25.69
N GLU A 312 -12.63 39.30 25.36
CA GLU A 312 -12.34 40.37 24.41
C GLU A 312 -11.13 41.17 24.85
N ARG A 313 -11.08 41.60 26.12
CA ARG A 313 -9.89 42.26 26.70
C ARG A 313 -8.65 41.38 26.60
N GLN A 314 -8.71 40.12 27.01
CA GLN A 314 -7.58 39.17 26.86
C GLN A 314 -7.22 38.88 25.40
N SER A 315 -8.18 38.93 24.47
CA SER A 315 -7.94 38.75 23.04
C SER A 315 -7.24 39.99 22.47
N LEU A 316 -7.68 41.18 22.84
CA LEU A 316 -7.04 42.45 22.49
C LEU A 316 -5.66 42.59 23.14
N GLU A 317 -5.46 42.13 24.38
CA GLU A 317 -4.16 42.08 25.04
C GLU A 317 -3.23 41.07 24.36
N ARG A 318 -3.70 39.85 24.04
CA ARG A 318 -2.92 38.88 23.23
C ARG A 318 -2.64 39.37 21.82
N GLN A 319 -3.52 40.17 21.21
CA GLN A 319 -3.29 40.82 19.93
C GLN A 319 -2.30 41.98 20.06
N LEU A 320 -2.32 42.73 21.16
CA LEU A 320 -1.36 43.79 21.45
C LEU A 320 0.03 43.22 21.72
N ASP A 321 0.14 42.16 22.54
CA ASP A 321 1.37 41.40 22.78
C ASP A 321 1.84 40.66 21.53
N GLY A 322 0.90 40.13 20.73
CA GLY A 322 1.17 39.56 19.41
C GLY A 322 1.79 40.60 18.48
N LYS A 323 1.19 41.79 18.36
CA LYS A 323 1.72 42.89 17.54
C LYS A 323 2.99 43.52 18.14
N SER A 324 3.15 43.53 19.45
CA SER A 324 4.35 43.99 20.16
C SER A 324 5.52 43.02 19.94
N THR A 325 5.29 41.71 19.99
CA THR A 325 6.30 40.69 19.69
C THR A 325 6.55 40.53 18.20
N GLU A 326 5.56 40.75 17.32
CA GLU A 326 5.77 40.92 15.88
C GLU A 326 6.62 42.15 15.58
N LEU A 327 6.34 43.32 16.16
CA LEU A 327 7.16 44.52 16.02
C LEU A 327 8.56 44.31 16.62
N GLY A 328 8.68 43.63 17.76
CA GLY A 328 9.95 43.26 18.36
C GLY A 328 10.77 42.34 17.46
N LYS A 329 10.14 41.32 16.87
CA LYS A 329 10.75 40.45 15.85
C LYS A 329 11.11 41.21 14.59
N LEU A 330 10.25 42.10 14.10
CA LEU A 330 10.49 42.89 12.90
C LEU A 330 11.62 43.91 13.12
N ASN A 331 11.75 44.47 14.33
CA ASN A 331 12.82 45.40 14.68
C ASN A 331 14.15 44.66 14.96
N LEU A 332 14.09 43.46 15.54
CA LEU A 332 15.24 42.53 15.61
C LEU A 332 15.67 42.08 14.21
N GLN A 333 14.72 41.75 13.33
CA GLN A 333 14.99 41.40 11.94
C GLN A 333 15.57 42.61 11.20
N LEU A 334 15.05 43.82 11.37
CA LEU A 334 15.64 45.03 10.79
C LEU A 334 17.03 45.34 11.36
N GLU A 335 17.32 45.00 12.61
CA GLU A 335 18.70 45.05 13.14
C GLU A 335 19.59 43.95 12.56
N GLN A 336 19.07 42.73 12.39
CA GLN A 336 19.78 41.61 11.78
C GLN A 336 20.03 41.89 10.30
N ASP A 337 19.03 42.24 9.51
CA ASP A 337 19.11 42.70 8.13
C ASP A 337 20.08 43.88 7.98
N ARG A 338 20.17 44.80 8.95
CA ARG A 338 21.17 45.89 8.95
C ARG A 338 22.58 45.39 9.26
N LYS A 339 22.73 44.49 10.25
CA LYS A 339 24.01 43.88 10.62
C LYS A 339 24.52 42.99 9.48
N GLU A 340 23.68 42.11 8.95
CA GLU A 340 23.88 41.33 7.75
C GLU A 340 24.12 42.20 6.52
N ALA A 341 23.39 43.30 6.29
CA ALA A 341 23.69 44.19 5.16
C ALA A 341 25.05 44.87 5.33
N SER A 342 25.43 45.27 6.54
CA SER A 342 26.76 45.83 6.81
C SER A 342 27.87 44.76 6.70
N GLN A 343 27.62 43.54 7.17
CA GLN A 343 28.52 42.39 7.06
C GLN A 343 28.68 42.01 5.59
N LYS A 344 27.58 41.74 4.87
CA LYS A 344 27.56 41.49 3.42
C LYS A 344 28.14 42.66 2.61
N LEU A 345 28.10 43.91 3.08
CA LEU A 345 28.81 45.02 2.43
C LEU A 345 30.33 44.94 2.68
N THR A 346 30.77 44.68 3.91
CA THR A 346 32.21 44.48 4.22
C THR A 346 32.77 43.18 3.62
N GLU A 347 31.97 42.13 3.55
CA GLU A 347 32.25 40.84 2.93
C GLU A 347 32.17 40.95 1.41
N ALA A 348 31.31 41.79 0.82
CA ALA A 348 31.37 42.10 -0.61
C ALA A 348 32.59 42.93 -0.96
N MET A 349 33.06 43.84 -0.10
CA MET A 349 34.33 44.55 -0.32
C MET A 349 35.53 43.61 -0.14
N ALA A 350 35.55 42.77 0.90
CA ALA A 350 36.62 41.81 1.14
C ALA A 350 36.64 40.68 0.10
N SER A 351 35.47 40.14 -0.28
CA SER A 351 35.37 39.13 -1.35
C SER A 351 35.62 39.75 -2.72
N SER A 352 35.18 40.98 -3.03
CA SER A 352 35.60 41.66 -4.28
C SER A 352 37.12 41.86 -4.36
N ALA A 353 37.82 41.98 -3.24
CA ALA A 353 39.29 42.00 -3.21
C ALA A 353 39.88 40.57 -3.32
N ALA A 354 39.26 39.56 -2.71
CA ALA A 354 39.66 38.16 -2.78
C ALA A 354 39.41 37.56 -4.17
N THR A 355 38.17 37.57 -4.67
CA THR A 355 37.80 37.16 -6.03
C THR A 355 38.49 38.03 -7.08
N GLY A 356 38.81 39.29 -6.75
CA GLY A 356 39.63 40.18 -7.57
C GLY A 356 41.11 39.78 -7.66
N ASN A 357 41.56 38.82 -6.85
CA ASN A 357 42.88 38.18 -6.93
C ASN A 357 42.74 36.71 -7.38
N GLU A 358 41.79 35.95 -6.86
CA GLU A 358 41.48 34.59 -7.34
C GLU A 358 41.17 34.58 -8.84
N ALA A 359 40.40 35.53 -9.37
CA ALA A 359 40.17 35.64 -10.82
C ALA A 359 41.42 36.05 -11.62
N LYS A 360 42.45 36.64 -10.98
CA LYS A 360 43.76 36.87 -11.62
C LYS A 360 44.61 35.60 -11.58
N ASP A 361 44.59 34.87 -10.47
CA ASP A 361 45.34 33.62 -10.30
C ASP A 361 44.72 32.50 -11.16
N GLU A 362 43.39 32.46 -11.30
CA GLU A 362 42.66 31.67 -12.29
C GLU A 362 42.99 32.13 -13.72
N LEU A 363 43.02 33.44 -14.01
CA LEU A 363 43.42 33.92 -15.34
C LEU A 363 44.88 33.53 -15.67
N HIS A 364 45.81 33.64 -14.73
CA HIS A 364 47.19 33.19 -14.88
C HIS A 364 47.29 31.66 -14.99
N SER A 365 46.48 30.91 -14.25
CA SER A 365 46.37 29.46 -14.36
C SER A 365 45.82 29.03 -15.72
N VAL A 366 44.77 29.69 -16.22
CA VAL A 366 44.18 29.45 -17.55
C VAL A 366 45.13 29.86 -18.67
N LEU A 367 45.90 30.94 -18.52
CA LEU A 367 46.96 31.30 -19.48
C LEU A 367 48.11 30.27 -19.47
N SER A 368 48.53 29.79 -18.30
CA SER A 368 49.53 28.72 -18.19
C SER A 368 49.02 27.38 -18.75
N GLN A 369 47.75 27.05 -18.52
CA GLN A 369 47.06 25.92 -19.15
C GLN A 369 46.96 26.10 -20.66
N TYR A 370 46.68 27.30 -21.16
CA TYR A 370 46.66 27.59 -22.59
C TYR A 370 48.02 27.40 -23.25
N ASP A 371 49.11 27.92 -22.67
CA ASP A 371 50.46 27.73 -23.23
C ASP A 371 50.97 26.28 -23.08
N THR A 372 50.55 25.54 -22.04
CA THR A 372 50.84 24.09 -21.94
C THR A 372 50.01 23.26 -22.92
N LEU A 373 48.72 23.53 -23.11
CA LEU A 373 47.92 22.90 -24.18
C LEU A 373 48.45 23.26 -25.58
N LYS A 374 48.91 24.49 -25.80
CA LYS A 374 49.47 24.96 -27.08
C LYS A 374 50.82 24.30 -27.39
N THR A 375 51.66 24.08 -26.38
CA THR A 375 52.90 23.30 -26.54
C THR A 375 52.62 21.80 -26.73
N GLN A 376 51.64 21.23 -26.02
CA GLN A 376 51.15 19.87 -26.26
C GLN A 376 50.54 19.69 -27.65
N PHE A 377 49.79 20.68 -28.16
CA PHE A 377 49.29 20.68 -29.53
C PHE A 377 50.46 20.68 -30.52
N GLY A 378 51.47 21.52 -30.30
CA GLY A 378 52.69 21.56 -31.10
C GLY A 378 53.59 20.31 -31.01
N THR A 379 53.43 19.45 -29.99
CA THR A 379 54.05 18.11 -29.98
C THR A 379 53.16 17.08 -30.68
N LEU A 380 51.84 17.08 -30.43
CA LEU A 380 50.88 16.19 -31.09
C LEU A 380 50.79 16.42 -32.60
N GLU A 381 51.01 17.64 -33.07
CA GLU A 381 51.11 17.98 -34.51
C GLU A 381 52.37 17.38 -35.14
N LYS A 382 53.52 17.46 -34.45
CA LYS A 382 54.78 16.80 -34.88
C LYS A 382 54.68 15.28 -34.84
N GLU A 383 54.04 14.72 -33.83
CA GLU A 383 53.74 13.29 -33.75
C GLU A 383 52.79 12.85 -34.87
N ASN A 384 51.78 13.66 -35.22
CA ASN A 384 50.91 13.39 -36.36
C ASN A 384 51.67 13.41 -37.69
N GLU A 385 52.59 14.35 -37.93
CA GLU A 385 53.42 14.32 -39.14
C GLU A 385 54.41 13.14 -39.15
N ALA A 386 55.01 12.79 -38.01
CA ALA A 386 55.84 11.59 -37.89
C ALA A 386 55.03 10.29 -38.15
N LEU A 387 53.77 10.22 -37.70
CA LEU A 387 52.85 9.12 -37.98
C LEU A 387 52.39 9.11 -39.45
N LYS A 388 52.16 10.27 -40.08
CA LYS A 388 51.87 10.38 -41.53
C LYS A 388 53.06 9.93 -42.38
N GLU A 389 54.29 10.28 -41.99
CA GLU A 389 55.49 9.71 -42.63
C GLU A 389 55.62 8.20 -42.40
N GLY A 390 55.33 7.73 -41.18
CA GLY A 390 55.31 6.31 -40.86
C GLY A 390 54.29 5.53 -41.68
N LEU A 391 53.11 6.11 -41.92
CA LEU A 391 52.07 5.56 -42.80
C LEU A 391 52.53 5.53 -44.25
N LYS A 392 53.06 6.63 -44.81
CA LYS A 392 53.63 6.64 -46.17
C LYS A 392 54.68 5.55 -46.37
N LYS A 393 55.63 5.41 -45.43
CA LYS A 393 56.66 4.34 -45.44
C LYS A 393 56.05 2.94 -45.33
N ARG A 394 54.91 2.78 -44.64
CA ARG A 394 54.16 1.52 -44.55
C ARG A 394 53.37 1.21 -45.82
N ASP A 395 52.80 2.21 -46.50
CA ASP A 395 52.09 2.05 -47.78
C ASP A 395 53.08 1.77 -48.93
N GLU A 396 54.26 2.41 -48.91
CA GLU A 396 55.40 2.06 -49.77
C GLU A 396 55.85 0.60 -49.56
N GLN A 397 55.97 0.15 -48.31
CA GLN A 397 56.22 -1.27 -48.01
C GLN A 397 55.07 -2.18 -48.47
N MET A 398 53.82 -1.75 -48.30
CA MET A 398 52.64 -2.55 -48.69
C MET A 398 52.56 -2.72 -50.21
N THR A 399 52.82 -1.67 -50.98
CA THR A 399 52.86 -1.72 -52.45
C THR A 399 54.03 -2.57 -52.95
N GLN A 400 55.23 -2.45 -52.37
CA GLN A 400 56.36 -3.32 -52.66
C GLN A 400 56.05 -4.80 -52.39
N LEU A 401 55.35 -5.11 -51.29
CA LEU A 401 54.92 -6.46 -50.95
C LEU A 401 53.82 -6.97 -51.90
N GLN A 402 52.84 -6.14 -52.27
CA GLN A 402 51.82 -6.49 -53.26
C GLN A 402 52.43 -6.80 -54.63
N ASP A 403 53.42 -6.02 -55.08
CA ASP A 403 54.14 -6.30 -56.33
C ASP A 403 55.07 -7.52 -56.22
N ARG A 404 55.64 -7.83 -55.04
CA ARG A 404 56.35 -9.11 -54.85
C ARG A 404 55.38 -10.29 -54.86
N ILE A 405 54.18 -10.15 -54.28
CA ILE A 405 53.11 -11.17 -54.35
C ILE A 405 52.68 -11.39 -55.80
N ARG A 406 52.44 -10.34 -56.59
CA ARG A 406 52.13 -10.45 -58.03
C ARG A 406 53.25 -11.17 -58.80
N LYS A 407 54.51 -10.83 -58.54
CA LYS A 407 55.68 -11.51 -59.15
C LYS A 407 55.71 -13.00 -58.77
N LEU A 408 55.55 -13.32 -57.48
CA LEU A 408 55.49 -14.71 -56.98
C LEU A 408 54.29 -15.49 -57.55
N GLN A 409 53.13 -14.85 -57.75
CA GLN A 409 51.96 -15.48 -58.39
C GLN A 409 52.22 -15.79 -59.86
N ASN A 410 52.87 -14.89 -60.59
CA ASN A 410 53.27 -15.13 -61.99
C ASN A 410 54.37 -16.21 -62.08
N GLU A 411 55.39 -16.16 -61.21
CA GLU A 411 56.42 -17.19 -61.06
C GLU A 411 55.76 -18.57 -60.83
N LEU A 412 54.87 -18.68 -59.84
CA LEU A 412 54.16 -19.92 -59.50
C LEU A 412 53.23 -20.42 -60.61
N TYR A 413 52.55 -19.53 -61.36
CA TYR A 413 51.75 -19.91 -62.53
C TYR A 413 52.64 -20.51 -63.64
N THR A 414 53.81 -19.91 -63.90
CA THR A 414 54.77 -20.46 -64.88
C THR A 414 55.40 -21.78 -64.42
N GLU A 415 55.69 -21.93 -63.12
CA GLU A 415 56.17 -23.21 -62.58
C GLU A 415 55.09 -24.30 -62.68
N GLN A 416 53.84 -24.02 -62.30
CA GLN A 416 52.72 -24.97 -62.42
C GLN A 416 52.52 -25.44 -63.87
N ALA A 417 52.60 -24.53 -64.85
CA ALA A 417 52.56 -24.91 -66.26
C ALA A 417 53.73 -25.85 -66.64
N SER A 418 54.95 -25.58 -66.15
CA SER A 418 56.12 -26.44 -66.39
C SER A 418 56.02 -27.81 -65.70
N VAL A 419 55.45 -27.86 -64.49
CA VAL A 419 55.28 -29.08 -63.70
C VAL A 419 54.17 -29.95 -64.29
N GLY A 420 53.05 -29.36 -64.72
CA GLY A 420 52.00 -30.09 -65.44
C GLY A 420 52.51 -30.74 -66.73
N ALA A 421 53.33 -30.02 -67.51
CA ALA A 421 53.97 -30.56 -68.72
C ALA A 421 54.93 -31.73 -68.42
N LYS A 422 55.70 -31.66 -67.32
CA LYS A 422 56.58 -32.75 -66.86
C LYS A 422 55.78 -33.96 -66.38
N ALA A 423 54.81 -33.74 -65.49
CA ALA A 423 53.97 -34.78 -64.90
C ALA A 423 53.17 -35.56 -65.95
N SER A 424 52.56 -34.87 -66.93
CA SER A 424 51.86 -35.51 -68.05
C SER A 424 52.78 -36.44 -68.87
N ASN A 425 54.04 -36.05 -69.06
CA ASN A 425 55.03 -36.84 -69.79
C ASN A 425 55.53 -38.06 -68.97
N GLU A 426 55.59 -37.95 -67.64
CA GLU A 426 55.88 -39.09 -66.76
C GLU A 426 54.70 -40.05 -66.61
N GLU A 427 53.47 -39.53 -66.49
CA GLU A 427 52.25 -40.34 -66.47
C GLU A 427 52.12 -41.16 -67.75
N ARG A 428 52.44 -40.58 -68.91
CA ARG A 428 52.47 -41.29 -70.21
C ARG A 428 53.49 -42.44 -70.21
N LYS A 429 54.70 -42.21 -69.67
CA LYS A 429 55.74 -43.26 -69.51
C LYS A 429 55.34 -44.34 -68.50
N LEU A 430 54.60 -43.99 -67.44
CA LEU A 430 54.09 -44.94 -66.45
C LEU A 430 52.97 -45.80 -67.02
N LYS A 431 52.03 -45.21 -67.79
CA LYS A 431 51.01 -45.95 -68.54
C LYS A 431 51.62 -46.94 -69.55
N GLU A 432 52.68 -46.53 -70.25
CA GLU A 432 53.41 -47.41 -71.18
C GLU A 432 54.22 -48.53 -70.48
N LYS A 433 54.65 -48.31 -69.24
CA LYS A 433 55.24 -49.38 -68.39
C LYS A 433 54.16 -50.33 -67.86
N LEU A 434 52.98 -49.81 -67.51
CA LEU A 434 51.84 -50.61 -67.03
C LEU A 434 51.28 -51.54 -68.11
N SER A 435 51.16 -51.10 -69.37
CA SER A 435 50.74 -51.99 -70.46
C SER A 435 51.71 -53.16 -70.64
N LYS A 436 53.02 -52.88 -70.67
CA LYS A 436 54.08 -53.91 -70.79
C LYS A 436 54.20 -54.83 -69.57
N LEU A 437 53.63 -54.46 -68.42
CA LEU A 437 53.51 -55.31 -67.24
C LEU A 437 52.22 -56.16 -67.25
N THR A 438 51.11 -55.61 -67.76
CA THR A 438 49.86 -56.37 -67.93
C THR A 438 49.98 -57.44 -69.00
N GLU A 439 50.61 -57.15 -70.14
CA GLU A 439 50.96 -58.17 -71.17
C GLU A 439 51.78 -59.34 -70.58
N LYS A 440 52.76 -59.03 -69.71
CA LYS A 440 53.57 -60.06 -69.04
C LYS A 440 52.79 -60.86 -67.99
N LEU A 441 51.89 -60.23 -67.24
CA LEU A 441 51.00 -60.93 -66.31
C LEU A 441 50.04 -61.85 -67.05
N GLU A 442 49.51 -61.42 -68.19
CA GLU A 442 48.63 -62.22 -69.04
C GLU A 442 49.37 -63.45 -69.61
N GLN A 443 50.58 -63.26 -70.16
CA GLN A 443 51.46 -64.36 -70.60
C GLN A 443 51.80 -65.35 -69.46
N LEU A 444 52.11 -64.85 -68.27
CA LEU A 444 52.35 -65.70 -67.09
C LEU A 444 51.08 -66.45 -66.64
N SER A 445 49.89 -65.86 -66.78
CA SER A 445 48.63 -66.54 -66.44
C SER A 445 48.34 -67.72 -67.38
N VAL A 446 48.63 -67.59 -68.67
CA VAL A 446 48.49 -68.67 -69.66
C VAL A 446 49.50 -69.79 -69.38
N SER A 447 50.77 -69.44 -69.11
CA SER A 447 51.82 -70.39 -68.74
C SER A 447 51.49 -71.18 -67.45
N LYS A 448 50.89 -70.50 -66.46
CA LYS A 448 50.38 -71.16 -65.26
C LYS A 448 49.28 -72.19 -65.60
N GLN A 449 48.30 -71.83 -66.44
CA GLN A 449 47.22 -72.75 -66.82
C GLN A 449 47.70 -73.98 -67.61
N THR A 450 48.79 -73.88 -68.38
CA THR A 450 49.39 -75.06 -69.03
C THR A 450 50.08 -75.98 -68.01
N LEU A 451 50.87 -75.42 -67.10
CA LEU A 451 51.56 -76.18 -66.05
C LEU A 451 50.61 -76.85 -65.05
N GLU A 452 49.45 -76.26 -64.76
CA GLU A 452 48.41 -76.87 -63.93
C GLU A 452 47.77 -78.11 -64.62
N LYS A 453 47.52 -78.04 -65.93
CA LYS A 453 47.00 -79.18 -66.72
C LYS A 453 48.00 -80.33 -66.82
N GLU A 454 49.29 -80.03 -66.98
CA GLU A 454 50.36 -81.03 -66.96
C GLU A 454 50.50 -81.70 -65.60
N ASN A 455 50.41 -80.94 -64.50
CA ASN A 455 50.40 -81.48 -63.13
C ASN A 455 49.20 -82.42 -62.88
N GLU A 456 48.02 -82.13 -63.41
CA GLU A 456 46.89 -83.05 -63.32
C GLU A 456 47.11 -84.34 -64.11
N ALA A 457 47.71 -84.27 -65.30
CA ALA A 457 48.04 -85.46 -66.09
C ALA A 457 49.04 -86.36 -65.34
N LEU A 458 50.11 -85.77 -64.79
CA LEU A 458 51.11 -86.49 -64.00
C LEU A 458 50.51 -87.11 -62.72
N LYS A 459 49.64 -86.40 -62.00
CA LYS A 459 48.91 -86.96 -60.84
C LYS A 459 48.06 -88.18 -61.23
N LYS A 460 47.35 -88.12 -62.36
CA LYS A 460 46.55 -89.24 -62.88
C LYS A 460 47.43 -90.43 -63.28
N GLN A 461 48.63 -90.19 -63.82
CA GLN A 461 49.62 -91.24 -64.10
C GLN A 461 50.19 -91.90 -62.83
N ILE A 462 50.55 -91.12 -61.81
CA ILE A 462 51.11 -91.63 -60.55
C ILE A 462 50.09 -92.51 -59.81
N ILE A 463 48.83 -92.08 -59.74
CA ILE A 463 47.74 -92.87 -59.14
C ILE A 463 47.53 -94.21 -59.87
N ALA A 464 47.69 -94.23 -61.20
CA ALA A 464 47.59 -95.45 -62.00
C ALA A 464 48.78 -96.43 -61.83
N GLN A 465 49.93 -95.98 -61.32
CA GLN A 465 51.07 -96.85 -61.00
C GLN A 465 51.03 -97.37 -59.55
N ILE A 466 50.50 -96.59 -58.60
CA ILE A 466 50.40 -97.00 -57.18
C ILE A 466 49.46 -98.21 -56.97
N SER A 467 48.50 -98.44 -57.89
CA SER A 467 47.54 -99.56 -57.81
C SER A 467 48.10 -100.94 -58.18
N LYS A 468 49.40 -101.09 -58.47
CA LYS A 468 50.02 -102.36 -58.88
C LYS A 468 51.36 -102.66 -58.16
N SER A 469 51.33 -102.92 -56.84
CA SER A 469 52.50 -103.43 -56.10
C SER A 469 52.12 -104.34 -54.91
N PRO A 470 52.74 -105.52 -54.71
CA PRO A 470 52.21 -106.59 -53.84
C PRO A 470 52.61 -106.54 -52.35
N ASN A 471 53.16 -105.45 -51.82
CA ASN A 471 53.76 -105.40 -50.47
C ASN A 471 52.78 -105.14 -49.29
N LEU A 472 51.51 -105.53 -49.43
CA LEU A 472 50.43 -105.23 -48.47
C LEU A 472 50.72 -105.73 -47.04
N LYS A 473 51.37 -106.89 -46.89
CA LYS A 473 51.62 -107.52 -45.57
C LYS A 473 52.72 -106.84 -44.75
N GLN A 474 53.68 -106.15 -45.38
CA GLN A 474 54.68 -105.36 -44.64
C GLN A 474 54.13 -103.97 -44.31
N ASN A 475 53.33 -103.37 -45.21
CA ASN A 475 52.65 -102.11 -44.94
C ASN A 475 51.70 -102.21 -43.74
N ASN A 476 50.92 -103.28 -43.57
CA ASN A 476 50.02 -103.41 -42.43
C ASN A 476 50.72 -103.33 -41.05
N ARG A 477 52.00 -103.74 -40.91
CA ARG A 477 52.76 -103.53 -39.67
C ARG A 477 53.13 -102.06 -39.47
N ARG A 478 53.63 -101.39 -40.51
CA ARG A 478 53.92 -99.94 -40.47
C ARG A 478 52.66 -99.08 -40.26
N VAL A 479 51.51 -99.52 -40.78
CA VAL A 479 50.20 -98.91 -40.51
C VAL A 479 49.84 -99.05 -39.04
N LEU A 480 49.95 -100.23 -38.44
CA LEU A 480 49.69 -100.43 -37.00
C LEU A 480 50.64 -99.63 -36.08
N GLU A 481 51.90 -99.44 -36.49
CA GLU A 481 52.86 -98.57 -35.79
C GLU A 481 52.45 -97.09 -35.93
N LYS A 482 52.13 -96.64 -37.15
CA LYS A 482 51.64 -95.28 -37.41
C LYS A 482 50.26 -95.02 -36.79
N GLU A 483 49.41 -96.03 -36.59
CA GLU A 483 48.15 -95.90 -35.84
C GLU A 483 48.36 -95.65 -34.35
N LYS A 484 49.40 -96.24 -33.74
CA LYS A 484 49.79 -95.91 -32.35
C LYS A 484 50.32 -94.48 -32.24
N GLU A 485 51.15 -94.08 -33.20
CA GLU A 485 51.68 -92.72 -33.31
C GLU A 485 50.56 -91.69 -33.55
N ILE A 486 49.59 -92.01 -34.41
CA ILE A 486 48.37 -91.22 -34.64
C ILE A 486 47.48 -91.16 -33.39
N LYS A 487 47.42 -92.21 -32.56
CA LYS A 487 46.70 -92.15 -31.28
C LYS A 487 47.38 -91.20 -30.29
N LEU A 488 48.71 -91.25 -30.18
CA LEU A 488 49.50 -90.31 -29.36
C LEU A 488 49.35 -88.86 -29.86
N LEU A 489 49.46 -88.64 -31.17
CA LEU A 489 49.26 -87.34 -31.78
C LEU A 489 47.82 -86.82 -31.59
N LYS A 490 46.81 -87.70 -31.61
CA LYS A 490 45.42 -87.34 -31.29
C LYS A 490 45.23 -86.94 -29.84
N SER A 491 45.85 -87.60 -28.86
CA SER A 491 45.84 -87.13 -27.48
C SER A 491 46.50 -85.76 -27.34
N THR A 492 47.69 -85.55 -27.92
CA THR A 492 48.35 -84.23 -27.85
C THR A 492 47.57 -83.13 -28.58
N ILE A 493 46.85 -83.46 -29.66
CA ILE A 493 45.92 -82.52 -30.32
C ILE A 493 44.75 -82.21 -29.39
N GLN A 494 44.17 -83.20 -28.74
CA GLN A 494 43.07 -83.01 -27.79
C GLN A 494 43.49 -82.17 -26.57
N ASP A 495 44.72 -82.36 -26.07
CA ASP A 495 45.29 -81.56 -24.98
C ASP A 495 45.51 -80.10 -25.42
N LEU A 496 46.06 -79.87 -26.64
CA LEU A 496 46.20 -78.54 -27.23
C LEU A 496 44.84 -77.89 -27.57
N GLU A 497 43.82 -78.66 -27.97
CA GLU A 497 42.46 -78.18 -28.17
C GLU A 497 41.82 -77.75 -26.85
N ASN A 498 42.06 -78.48 -25.75
CA ASN A 498 41.65 -78.10 -24.40
C ASN A 498 42.36 -76.83 -23.92
N GLU A 499 43.66 -76.68 -24.17
CA GLU A 499 44.46 -75.50 -23.83
C GLU A 499 44.01 -74.27 -24.63
N VAL A 500 43.81 -74.41 -25.94
CA VAL A 500 43.21 -73.37 -26.81
C VAL A 500 41.78 -73.03 -26.38
N ALA A 501 40.99 -74.00 -25.92
CA ALA A 501 39.67 -73.75 -25.35
C ALA A 501 39.73 -72.99 -24.03
N GLN A 502 40.75 -73.23 -23.18
CA GLN A 502 40.97 -72.46 -21.96
C GLN A 502 41.38 -71.01 -22.29
N TYR A 503 42.39 -70.80 -23.13
CA TYR A 503 42.79 -69.45 -23.53
C TYR A 503 41.65 -68.66 -24.21
N ARG A 504 40.71 -69.33 -24.91
CA ARG A 504 39.49 -68.70 -25.42
C ARG A 504 38.52 -68.25 -24.32
N ARG A 505 38.42 -68.99 -23.20
CA ARG A 505 37.66 -68.55 -22.01
C ARG A 505 38.34 -67.34 -21.38
N ASP A 506 39.65 -67.42 -21.13
CA ASP A 506 40.44 -66.36 -20.49
C ASP A 506 40.36 -65.05 -21.30
N ILE A 507 40.55 -65.11 -22.63
CA ILE A 507 40.39 -63.96 -23.53
C ILE A 507 38.95 -63.41 -23.50
N SER A 508 37.93 -64.26 -23.31
CA SER A 508 36.53 -63.82 -23.21
C SER A 508 36.23 -63.13 -21.87
N GLU A 509 36.87 -63.57 -20.79
CA GLU A 509 36.78 -62.96 -19.47
C GLU A 509 37.55 -61.64 -19.37
N ILE A 510 38.74 -61.57 -19.98
CA ILE A 510 39.49 -60.32 -20.18
C ILE A 510 38.67 -59.33 -21.01
N LYS A 511 37.99 -59.77 -22.08
CA LYS A 511 37.08 -58.91 -22.87
C LYS A 511 35.88 -58.41 -22.06
N ARG A 512 35.28 -59.24 -21.21
CA ARG A 512 34.17 -58.83 -20.32
C ARG A 512 34.64 -57.79 -19.30
N THR A 513 35.73 -58.07 -18.59
CA THR A 513 36.29 -57.14 -17.57
C THR A 513 36.87 -55.86 -18.16
N HIS A 514 37.33 -55.89 -19.42
CA HIS A 514 37.64 -54.68 -20.17
C HIS A 514 36.36 -53.90 -20.53
N SER A 515 35.31 -54.59 -20.99
CA SER A 515 34.03 -53.93 -21.34
C SER A 515 33.37 -53.26 -20.14
N THR A 516 33.37 -53.88 -18.95
CA THR A 516 32.80 -53.23 -17.74
C THR A 516 33.59 -51.98 -17.37
N LYS A 517 34.93 -52.05 -17.38
CA LYS A 517 35.80 -50.89 -17.11
C LYS A 517 35.65 -49.76 -18.12
N MET A 518 35.45 -50.07 -19.41
CA MET A 518 35.18 -49.03 -20.42
C MET A 518 33.84 -48.35 -20.15
N ASN A 519 32.78 -49.11 -19.83
CA ASN A 519 31.48 -48.54 -19.48
C ASN A 519 31.56 -47.70 -18.19
N GLU A 520 32.32 -48.14 -17.17
CA GLU A 520 32.57 -47.38 -15.94
C GLU A 520 33.28 -46.05 -16.22
N LEU A 521 34.29 -46.04 -17.10
CA LEU A 521 35.01 -44.84 -17.53
C LEU A 521 34.14 -43.91 -18.39
N GLU A 522 33.30 -44.45 -19.27
CA GLU A 522 32.35 -43.70 -20.10
C GLU A 522 31.30 -42.99 -19.22
N ILE A 523 30.76 -43.69 -18.22
CA ILE A 523 29.86 -43.11 -17.21
C ILE A 523 30.57 -42.04 -16.38
N GLN A 524 31.85 -42.23 -16.00
CA GLN A 524 32.63 -41.20 -15.30
C GLN A 524 32.87 -39.95 -16.17
N LEU A 525 33.18 -40.14 -17.46
CA LEU A 525 33.30 -39.05 -18.44
C LEU A 525 32.00 -38.26 -18.56
N GLN A 526 30.87 -38.93 -18.81
CA GLN A 526 29.55 -38.32 -18.95
C GLN A 526 29.12 -37.55 -17.67
N ASN A 527 29.46 -38.07 -16.48
CA ASN A 527 29.24 -37.37 -15.22
C ASN A 527 30.18 -36.17 -15.03
N SER A 528 31.41 -36.22 -15.54
CA SER A 528 32.35 -35.11 -15.50
C SER A 528 31.98 -33.97 -16.46
N GLU A 529 31.40 -34.28 -17.63
CA GLU A 529 30.95 -33.31 -18.64
C GLU A 529 29.61 -32.64 -18.28
N SER A 530 28.69 -33.40 -17.68
CA SER A 530 27.37 -32.86 -17.29
C SER A 530 27.44 -31.92 -16.08
N ARG A 531 28.41 -32.11 -15.17
CA ARG A 531 28.62 -31.26 -13.98
C ARG A 531 28.86 -29.77 -14.29
N PRO A 532 29.80 -29.36 -15.15
CA PRO A 532 29.99 -27.95 -15.52
C PRO A 532 28.81 -27.37 -16.29
N LEU A 533 28.11 -28.17 -17.11
CA LEU A 533 26.88 -27.73 -17.79
C LEU A 533 25.75 -27.43 -16.80
N LEU A 534 25.58 -28.24 -15.75
CA LEU A 534 24.63 -27.98 -14.67
C LEU A 534 25.01 -26.74 -13.85
N GLN A 535 26.30 -26.55 -13.55
CA GLN A 535 26.79 -25.38 -12.83
C GLN A 535 26.66 -24.09 -13.66
N SER A 536 26.95 -24.15 -14.97
CA SER A 536 26.72 -23.06 -15.91
C SER A 536 25.24 -22.67 -16.01
N LYS A 537 24.33 -23.65 -16.06
CA LYS A 537 22.87 -23.40 -16.03
C LYS A 537 22.42 -22.76 -14.71
N LYS A 538 22.96 -23.15 -13.56
CA LYS A 538 22.68 -22.49 -12.27
C LYS A 538 23.13 -21.03 -12.28
N LEU A 539 24.40 -20.77 -12.61
CA LEU A 539 24.96 -19.41 -12.71
C LEU A 539 24.21 -18.55 -13.74
N HIS A 540 23.75 -19.13 -14.85
CA HIS A 540 22.93 -18.41 -15.83
C HIS A 540 21.53 -18.06 -15.31
N ASN A 541 20.90 -18.96 -14.54
CA ASN A 541 19.62 -18.68 -13.90
C ASN A 541 19.76 -17.62 -12.80
N GLU A 542 20.79 -17.72 -11.96
CA GLU A 542 21.16 -16.70 -10.95
C GLU A 542 21.42 -15.34 -11.61
N MET A 543 22.21 -15.30 -12.68
CA MET A 543 22.45 -14.10 -13.50
C MET A 543 21.18 -13.50 -14.10
N ASN A 544 20.18 -14.33 -14.44
CA ASN A 544 18.90 -13.85 -14.97
C ASN A 544 17.95 -13.37 -13.86
N ILE A 545 17.97 -13.99 -12.67
CA ILE A 545 17.27 -13.50 -11.48
C ILE A 545 17.83 -12.13 -11.08
N LEU A 546 19.16 -12.00 -10.96
CA LEU A 546 19.83 -10.74 -10.64
C LEU A 546 19.56 -9.63 -11.69
N LYS A 547 19.37 -9.97 -12.97
CA LYS A 547 18.92 -9.01 -13.99
C LYS A 547 17.48 -8.54 -13.77
N LEU A 548 16.56 -9.45 -13.42
CA LEU A 548 15.15 -9.11 -13.15
C LEU A 548 15.03 -8.27 -11.86
N GLU A 549 15.83 -8.56 -10.85
CA GLU A 549 15.96 -7.74 -9.64
C GLU A 549 16.55 -6.36 -9.95
N LEU A 550 17.63 -6.29 -10.74
CA LEU A 550 18.22 -5.03 -11.20
C LEU A 550 17.19 -4.18 -11.97
N GLU A 551 16.44 -4.78 -12.91
CA GLU A 551 15.43 -4.05 -13.68
C GLU A 551 14.26 -3.59 -12.79
N SER A 552 13.81 -4.42 -11.83
CA SER A 552 12.81 -4.04 -10.82
C SER A 552 13.28 -2.87 -9.94
N VAL A 553 14.55 -2.85 -9.56
CA VAL A 553 15.17 -1.74 -8.81
C VAL A 553 15.28 -0.48 -9.66
N LYS A 554 15.63 -0.59 -10.96
CA LYS A 554 15.55 0.57 -11.89
C LYS A 554 14.12 1.08 -12.03
N ASP A 555 13.14 0.20 -12.19
CA ASP A 555 11.73 0.55 -12.42
C ASP A 555 11.14 1.27 -11.20
N THR A 556 11.42 0.76 -10.00
CA THR A 556 11.01 1.41 -8.74
C THR A 556 11.72 2.76 -8.54
N LYS A 557 13.02 2.86 -8.82
CA LYS A 557 13.77 4.13 -8.77
C LYS A 557 13.31 5.12 -9.84
N HIS A 558 12.93 4.68 -11.04
CA HIS A 558 12.39 5.55 -12.08
C HIS A 558 11.01 6.09 -11.70
N ARG A 559 10.14 5.25 -11.11
CA ARG A 559 8.84 5.70 -10.55
C ARG A 559 9.04 6.68 -9.38
N GLU A 560 10.01 6.44 -8.51
CA GLU A 560 10.38 7.37 -7.42
C GLU A 560 10.86 8.72 -7.98
N ILE A 561 11.74 8.71 -8.98
CA ILE A 561 12.20 9.92 -9.68
C ILE A 561 11.02 10.67 -10.31
N LEU A 562 10.09 10.00 -10.99
CA LEU A 562 8.90 10.63 -11.56
C LEU A 562 7.98 11.24 -10.50
N ILE A 563 7.81 10.58 -9.34
CA ILE A 563 7.05 11.11 -8.21
C ILE A 563 7.75 12.33 -7.60
N LEU A 564 9.07 12.31 -7.48
CA LEU A 564 9.86 13.44 -6.98
C LEU A 564 9.84 14.62 -7.96
N GLN A 565 9.96 14.37 -9.27
CA GLN A 565 9.81 15.38 -10.32
C GLN A 565 8.41 16.01 -10.27
N GLY A 566 7.35 15.20 -10.20
CA GLY A 566 5.97 15.69 -10.06
C GLY A 566 5.76 16.53 -8.78
N LYS A 567 6.40 16.18 -7.67
CA LYS A 567 6.41 17.01 -6.44
C LYS A 567 7.17 18.32 -6.65
N CYS A 568 8.36 18.29 -7.27
CA CYS A 568 9.12 19.49 -7.57
C CYS A 568 8.37 20.44 -8.52
N ASP A 569 7.67 19.91 -9.51
CA ASP A 569 6.91 20.72 -10.47
C ASP A 569 5.60 21.25 -9.86
N ALA A 570 4.96 20.51 -8.97
CA ALA A 570 3.87 21.02 -8.13
C ALA A 570 4.34 22.18 -7.23
N LEU A 571 5.49 22.03 -6.56
CA LEU A 571 6.08 23.08 -5.71
C LEU A 571 6.55 24.29 -6.53
N LYS A 572 7.00 24.12 -7.78
CA LYS A 572 7.26 25.24 -8.70
C LYS A 572 5.96 25.98 -9.04
N ALA A 573 4.89 25.25 -9.38
CA ALA A 573 3.59 25.84 -9.70
C ALA A 573 2.97 26.57 -8.50
N GLU A 574 3.14 26.05 -7.29
CA GLU A 574 2.74 26.70 -6.04
C GLU A 574 3.56 27.97 -5.76
N ASN A 575 4.89 27.92 -5.89
CA ASN A 575 5.74 29.12 -5.78
C ASN A 575 5.41 30.17 -6.84
N GLU A 576 5.15 29.77 -8.10
CA GLU A 576 4.66 30.66 -9.14
C GLU A 576 3.29 31.28 -8.79
N GLN A 577 2.39 30.53 -8.13
CA GLN A 577 1.10 31.04 -7.69
C GLN A 577 1.25 32.02 -6.52
N LEU A 578 2.13 31.74 -5.56
CA LEU A 578 2.46 32.64 -4.45
C LEU A 578 3.09 33.93 -4.95
N LEU A 579 4.09 33.86 -5.85
CA LEU A 579 4.68 35.04 -6.51
C LEU A 579 3.62 35.87 -7.25
N LYS A 580 2.68 35.23 -7.95
CA LYS A 580 1.54 35.92 -8.59
C LYS A 580 0.56 36.52 -7.57
N GLN A 581 0.42 35.94 -6.37
CA GLN A 581 -0.39 36.52 -5.30
C GLN A 581 0.31 37.73 -4.67
N ASP A 582 1.63 37.68 -4.46
CA ASP A 582 2.44 38.78 -3.95
C ASP A 582 2.53 39.94 -4.96
N ASP A 583 2.70 39.66 -6.26
CA ASP A 583 2.61 40.67 -7.32
C ASP A 583 1.22 41.34 -7.33
N ASN A 584 0.15 40.58 -7.13
CA ASN A 584 -1.20 41.14 -7.06
C ASN A 584 -1.39 42.01 -5.80
N HIS A 585 -0.92 41.59 -4.62
CA HIS A 585 -0.97 42.41 -3.41
C HIS A 585 -0.08 43.66 -3.53
N SER A 586 1.13 43.52 -4.06
CA SER A 586 2.06 44.62 -4.34
C SER A 586 1.43 45.64 -5.30
N ASN A 587 0.76 45.19 -6.36
CA ASN A 587 0.06 46.08 -7.28
C ASN A 587 -1.21 46.72 -6.68
N GLN A 588 -1.94 46.01 -5.81
CA GLN A 588 -3.05 46.60 -5.03
C GLN A 588 -2.54 47.67 -4.05
N LEU A 589 -1.48 47.39 -3.29
CA LEU A 589 -0.84 48.35 -2.38
C LEU A 589 -0.30 49.56 -3.14
N ARG A 590 0.35 49.37 -4.29
CA ARG A 590 0.79 50.47 -5.18
C ARG A 590 -0.38 51.30 -5.71
N LYS A 591 -1.53 50.69 -6.01
CA LYS A 591 -2.75 51.40 -6.44
C LYS A 591 -3.34 52.21 -5.29
N LEU A 592 -3.50 51.60 -4.13
CA LEU A 592 -4.04 52.26 -2.92
C LEU A 592 -3.12 53.39 -2.45
N LEU A 593 -1.79 53.20 -2.53
CA LEU A 593 -0.81 54.26 -2.26
C LEU A 593 -0.92 55.41 -3.27
N LYS A 594 -1.12 55.14 -4.56
CA LYS A 594 -1.39 56.20 -5.56
C LYS A 594 -2.70 56.95 -5.28
N GLU A 595 -3.76 56.23 -4.90
CA GLU A 595 -5.05 56.83 -4.54
C GLU A 595 -4.89 57.73 -3.30
N LYS A 596 -4.15 57.32 -2.27
CA LYS A 596 -3.82 58.17 -1.11
C LYS A 596 -2.86 59.31 -1.43
N GLN A 597 -1.95 59.14 -2.40
CA GLN A 597 -1.12 60.23 -2.91
C GLN A 597 -2.00 61.29 -3.60
N GLN A 598 -3.02 60.87 -4.35
CA GLN A 598 -3.99 61.77 -5.01
C GLN A 598 -4.90 62.47 -4.01
N GLU A 599 -5.45 61.75 -3.01
CA GLU A 599 -6.20 62.37 -1.91
C GLU A 599 -5.35 63.43 -1.18
N LEU A 600 -4.06 63.17 -0.94
CA LEU A 600 -3.15 64.14 -0.33
C LEU A 600 -2.88 65.36 -1.21
N THR A 601 -2.75 65.20 -2.54
CA THR A 601 -2.62 66.35 -3.45
C THR A 601 -3.91 67.18 -3.52
N ASP A 602 -5.07 66.52 -3.53
CA ASP A 602 -6.37 67.19 -3.55
C ASP A 602 -6.64 67.95 -2.25
N LEU A 603 -6.28 67.38 -1.09
CA LEU A 603 -6.33 68.08 0.20
C LEU A 603 -5.32 69.25 0.23
N ALA A 604 -4.09 69.07 -0.25
CA ALA A 604 -3.10 70.14 -0.31
C ALA A 604 -3.57 71.30 -1.21
N GLN A 605 -4.17 71.00 -2.35
CA GLN A 605 -4.76 72.00 -3.24
C GLN A 605 -5.94 72.73 -2.57
N ARG A 606 -6.89 72.00 -1.94
CA ARG A 606 -7.98 72.64 -1.18
C ARG A 606 -7.46 73.53 -0.04
N CYS A 607 -6.40 73.14 0.66
CA CYS A 607 -5.75 73.97 1.68
C CYS A 607 -5.08 75.21 1.08
N SER A 608 -4.51 75.12 -0.12
CA SER A 608 -4.01 76.28 -0.88
C SER A 608 -5.15 77.22 -1.27
N ASP A 609 -6.23 76.69 -1.85
CA ASP A 609 -7.39 77.45 -2.31
C ASP A 609 -8.08 78.18 -1.13
N LEU A 610 -8.31 77.50 0.00
CA LEU A 610 -8.81 78.10 1.24
C LEU A 610 -7.85 79.15 1.83
N THR A 611 -6.54 79.01 1.62
CA THR A 611 -5.55 80.01 2.04
C THR A 611 -5.62 81.25 1.14
N ILE A 612 -5.79 81.08 -0.17
CA ILE A 612 -5.99 82.15 -1.14
C ILE A 612 -7.32 82.88 -0.86
N GLU A 613 -8.40 82.14 -0.57
CA GLU A 613 -9.68 82.71 -0.18
C GLU A 613 -9.59 83.48 1.14
N LYS A 614 -8.94 82.92 2.17
CA LYS A 614 -8.69 83.61 3.45
C LYS A 614 -7.87 84.90 3.25
N LEU A 615 -6.88 84.91 2.36
CA LEU A 615 -6.12 86.11 2.01
C LEU A 615 -6.97 87.14 1.26
N ARG A 616 -7.85 86.69 0.35
CA ARG A 616 -8.82 87.55 -0.35
C ARG A 616 -9.82 88.18 0.63
N LEU A 617 -10.52 87.37 1.42
CA LEU A 617 -11.45 87.84 2.45
C LEU A 617 -10.77 88.77 3.47
N GLY A 618 -9.48 88.54 3.77
CA GLY A 618 -8.67 89.47 4.55
C GLY A 618 -8.53 90.85 3.91
N ARG A 619 -8.23 90.92 2.60
CA ARG A 619 -8.19 92.19 1.84
C ARG A 619 -9.55 92.86 1.78
N ASP A 620 -10.59 92.11 1.42
CA ASP A 620 -11.96 92.59 1.30
C ASP A 620 -12.45 93.16 2.65
N LEU A 621 -12.09 92.52 3.78
CA LEU A 621 -12.38 93.00 5.13
C LEU A 621 -11.57 94.24 5.53
N THR A 622 -10.31 94.38 5.09
CA THR A 622 -9.57 95.65 5.27
C THR A 622 -10.18 96.78 4.43
N GLN A 623 -10.58 96.51 3.19
CA GLN A 623 -11.22 97.50 2.32
C GLN A 623 -12.58 97.94 2.88
N MET A 624 -13.37 97.01 3.45
CA MET A 624 -14.63 97.34 4.14
C MET A 624 -14.43 98.12 5.44
N LYS A 625 -13.29 97.94 6.14
CA LYS A 625 -12.92 98.80 7.27
C LYS A 625 -12.55 100.21 6.83
N GLU A 626 -11.83 100.35 5.71
CA GLU A 626 -11.50 101.67 5.14
C GLU A 626 -12.74 102.41 4.62
N THR A 627 -13.65 101.75 3.92
CA THR A 627 -14.90 102.39 3.47
C THR A 627 -15.80 102.75 4.66
N SER A 628 -15.89 101.90 5.68
CA SER A 628 -16.61 102.24 6.92
C SER A 628 -15.95 103.40 7.69
N ALA A 629 -14.62 103.52 7.66
CA ALA A 629 -13.91 104.67 8.24
C ALA A 629 -14.22 105.96 7.46
N LYS A 630 -14.12 105.93 6.12
CA LYS A 630 -14.48 107.06 5.24
C LYS A 630 -15.94 107.48 5.44
N GLN A 631 -16.88 106.54 5.49
CA GLN A 631 -18.29 106.81 5.80
C GLN A 631 -18.48 107.44 7.20
N LYS A 632 -17.68 107.06 8.20
CA LYS A 632 -17.73 107.71 9.53
C LYS A 632 -17.14 109.12 9.52
N GLU A 633 -16.17 109.40 8.67
CA GLU A 633 -15.62 110.76 8.46
C GLU A 633 -16.60 111.63 7.68
N GLU A 634 -17.25 111.08 6.65
CA GLU A 634 -18.35 111.71 5.92
C GLU A 634 -19.54 112.00 6.84
N LEU A 635 -19.95 111.05 7.69
CA LEU A 635 -21.01 111.26 8.70
C LEU A 635 -20.64 112.33 9.74
N LYS A 636 -19.37 112.40 10.17
CA LYS A 636 -18.89 113.52 11.02
C LYS A 636 -18.94 114.85 10.27
N ALA A 637 -18.60 114.86 8.98
CA ALA A 637 -18.62 116.05 8.13
C ALA A 637 -20.05 116.48 7.74
N THR A 638 -21.03 115.57 7.69
CA THR A 638 -22.46 115.93 7.56
C THR A 638 -23.05 116.34 8.90
N SER A 639 -22.64 115.73 10.02
CA SER A 639 -23.00 116.20 11.37
C SER A 639 -22.53 117.63 11.58
N SER A 640 -21.24 117.95 11.40
CA SER A 640 -20.74 119.31 11.61
C SER A 640 -21.33 120.35 10.65
N LYS A 641 -21.71 119.95 9.43
CA LYS A 641 -22.52 120.79 8.52
C LYS A 641 -23.94 120.99 9.03
N LEU A 642 -24.58 119.96 9.60
CA LEU A 642 -25.91 120.05 10.20
C LEU A 642 -25.90 120.86 11.49
N ASP A 643 -24.88 120.72 12.33
CA ASP A 643 -24.63 121.54 13.51
C ASP A 643 -24.43 123.02 13.11
N TYR A 644 -23.63 123.28 12.07
CA TYR A 644 -23.47 124.63 11.51
C TYR A 644 -24.79 125.19 10.96
N ILE A 645 -25.54 124.43 10.15
CA ILE A 645 -26.84 124.85 9.61
C ILE A 645 -27.85 125.09 10.74
N THR A 646 -27.84 124.27 11.79
CA THR A 646 -28.72 124.41 12.96
C THR A 646 -28.38 125.69 13.74
N ASN A 647 -27.10 125.96 13.96
CA ASN A 647 -26.64 127.21 14.59
C ASN A 647 -26.97 128.45 13.74
N GLU A 648 -26.86 128.38 12.41
CA GLU A 648 -27.35 129.45 11.51
C GLU A 648 -28.88 129.59 11.56
N PHE A 649 -29.64 128.49 11.69
CA PHE A 649 -31.09 128.53 11.86
C PHE A 649 -31.51 129.15 13.20
N VAL A 650 -30.77 128.90 14.28
CA VAL A 650 -30.97 129.54 15.58
C VAL A 650 -30.70 131.04 15.49
N LYS A 651 -29.56 131.46 14.93
CA LYS A 651 -29.27 132.89 14.67
C LYS A 651 -30.35 133.55 13.80
N LEU A 652 -30.81 132.87 12.75
CA LEU A 652 -31.86 133.40 11.87
C LEU A 652 -33.19 133.56 12.61
N ARG A 653 -33.53 132.64 13.52
CA ARG A 653 -34.68 132.78 14.42
C ARG A 653 -34.51 133.96 15.38
N GLU A 654 -33.36 134.10 16.03
CA GLU A 654 -33.04 135.23 16.90
C GLU A 654 -33.10 136.58 16.16
N THR A 655 -32.71 136.64 14.89
CA THR A 655 -32.89 137.84 14.05
C THR A 655 -34.32 138.08 13.57
N ALA A 656 -35.19 137.06 13.58
CA ALA A 656 -36.60 137.19 13.18
C ALA A 656 -37.49 137.77 14.29
N GLU A 657 -37.03 137.77 15.55
CA GLU A 657 -37.76 138.30 16.70
C GLU A 657 -37.59 139.83 16.90
N ARG A 658 -36.92 140.54 15.97
CA ARG A 658 -36.86 142.02 15.94
C ARG A 658 -37.93 142.61 14.99
N PRO A 659 -38.87 143.43 15.48
CA PRO A 659 -39.92 144.01 14.64
C PRO A 659 -39.40 145.23 13.86
N SER A 660 -39.25 145.08 12.55
CA SER A 660 -39.24 146.21 11.61
C SER A 660 -40.07 145.87 10.36
N SER A 661 -40.77 146.88 9.83
CA SER A 661 -41.78 146.70 8.78
C SER A 661 -41.19 146.80 7.36
N ALA A 662 -41.98 146.36 6.38
CA ALA A 662 -41.84 146.67 4.95
C ALA A 662 -40.64 146.07 4.18
N LEU A 663 -40.35 144.77 4.30
CA LEU A 663 -39.44 144.06 3.38
C LEU A 663 -39.84 142.61 2.97
N ASN A 664 -41.07 142.19 3.24
CA ASN A 664 -41.48 140.77 3.15
C ASN A 664 -41.61 140.16 1.74
N SER A 665 -41.70 140.95 0.66
CA SER A 665 -41.80 140.42 -0.72
C SER A 665 -40.50 139.77 -1.20
N ASN A 666 -39.39 140.51 -1.12
CA ASN A 666 -38.05 140.05 -1.51
C ASN A 666 -37.56 138.82 -0.72
N ILE A 667 -38.16 138.54 0.43
CA ILE A 667 -37.91 137.33 1.22
C ILE A 667 -38.74 136.17 0.65
N ALA A 668 -40.04 136.36 0.38
CA ALA A 668 -40.93 135.35 -0.18
C ALA A 668 -40.42 134.79 -1.51
N ASP A 669 -39.97 135.64 -2.45
CA ASP A 669 -39.45 135.19 -3.75
C ASP A 669 -38.15 134.38 -3.62
N LYS A 670 -37.30 134.72 -2.63
CA LYS A 670 -36.10 133.93 -2.31
C LYS A 670 -36.43 132.59 -1.67
N TRP A 671 -37.50 132.48 -0.88
CA TRP A 671 -38.00 131.20 -0.39
C TRP A 671 -38.66 130.38 -1.51
N ALA A 672 -39.43 131.00 -2.40
CA ALA A 672 -39.97 130.34 -3.58
C ALA A 672 -38.85 129.78 -4.48
N GLY A 673 -37.81 130.57 -4.78
CA GLY A 673 -36.63 130.10 -5.53
C GLY A 673 -35.87 128.98 -4.84
N LYS A 674 -35.68 129.05 -3.51
CA LYS A 674 -35.10 127.95 -2.72
C LYS A 674 -35.97 126.69 -2.75
N TYR A 675 -37.29 126.82 -2.64
CA TYR A 675 -38.24 125.71 -2.71
C TYR A 675 -38.27 125.07 -4.10
N GLN A 676 -38.27 125.88 -5.17
CA GLN A 676 -38.15 125.42 -6.55
C GLN A 676 -36.84 124.63 -6.76
N SER A 677 -35.71 125.15 -6.25
CA SER A 677 -34.41 124.48 -6.31
C SER A 677 -34.38 123.18 -5.51
N MET A 678 -34.97 123.16 -4.30
CA MET A 678 -35.06 121.97 -3.46
C MET A 678 -35.95 120.89 -4.09
N LYS A 679 -37.10 121.28 -4.66
CA LYS A 679 -37.97 120.41 -5.46
C LYS A 679 -37.23 119.84 -6.67
N GLN A 680 -36.46 120.66 -7.39
CA GLN A 680 -35.68 120.19 -8.54
C GLN A 680 -34.57 119.21 -8.13
N LYS A 681 -33.91 119.43 -6.98
CA LYS A 681 -32.91 118.51 -6.42
C LYS A 681 -33.53 117.18 -6.02
N LEU A 682 -34.63 117.19 -5.25
CA LEU A 682 -35.35 115.98 -4.85
C LEU A 682 -35.87 115.20 -6.07
N LEU A 683 -36.34 115.89 -7.11
CA LEU A 683 -36.83 115.24 -8.34
C LEU A 683 -35.68 114.63 -9.16
N ASN A 684 -34.49 115.26 -9.20
CA ASN A 684 -33.28 114.67 -9.75
C ASN A 684 -32.78 113.47 -8.92
N GLU A 685 -32.89 113.53 -7.60
CA GLU A 685 -32.46 112.48 -6.66
C GLU A 685 -33.38 111.25 -6.74
N VAL A 686 -34.70 111.46 -6.80
CA VAL A 686 -35.67 110.40 -7.14
C VAL A 686 -35.36 109.78 -8.50
N LYS A 687 -34.99 110.58 -9.50
CA LYS A 687 -34.60 110.05 -10.81
C LYS A 687 -33.33 109.20 -10.74
N MET A 688 -32.29 109.65 -10.04
CA MET A 688 -31.06 108.87 -9.81
C MET A 688 -31.38 107.52 -9.15
N LEU A 689 -32.28 107.48 -8.17
CA LEU A 689 -32.71 106.25 -7.50
C LEU A 689 -33.55 105.33 -8.41
N GLN A 690 -34.30 105.88 -9.37
CA GLN A 690 -34.97 105.09 -10.42
C GLN A 690 -33.98 104.50 -11.42
N ASP A 691 -32.99 105.29 -11.87
CA ASP A 691 -31.93 104.84 -12.77
C ASP A 691 -31.04 103.77 -12.08
N GLU A 692 -30.79 103.88 -10.77
CA GLU A 692 -30.09 102.86 -9.97
C GLU A 692 -30.91 101.57 -9.81
N ASN A 693 -32.21 101.66 -9.52
CA ASN A 693 -33.10 100.48 -9.48
C ASN A 693 -33.12 99.75 -10.84
N LEU A 694 -33.21 100.48 -11.95
CA LEU A 694 -33.14 99.90 -13.30
C LEU A 694 -31.78 99.21 -13.58
N ALA A 695 -30.68 99.69 -13.00
CA ALA A 695 -29.39 99.03 -13.08
C ALA A 695 -29.31 97.76 -12.22
N LEU A 696 -29.97 97.74 -11.06
CA LEU A 696 -30.08 96.56 -10.19
C LEU A 696 -31.00 95.48 -10.79
N GLU A 697 -32.13 95.86 -11.39
CA GLU A 697 -33.01 94.94 -12.12
C GLU A 697 -32.29 94.30 -13.31
N LYS A 698 -31.52 95.08 -14.09
CA LYS A 698 -30.69 94.54 -15.17
C LYS A 698 -29.67 93.51 -14.66
N ARG A 699 -28.94 93.83 -13.59
CA ARG A 699 -28.00 92.87 -12.96
C ARG A 699 -28.68 91.61 -12.43
N LEU A 700 -29.91 91.71 -11.92
CA LEU A 700 -30.70 90.56 -11.49
C LEU A 700 -31.16 89.70 -12.68
N LEU A 701 -31.51 90.31 -13.81
CA LEU A 701 -31.87 89.61 -15.05
C LEU A 701 -30.65 88.95 -15.71
N GLU A 702 -29.51 89.64 -15.77
CA GLU A 702 -28.22 89.10 -16.25
C GLU A 702 -27.83 87.86 -15.42
N ARG A 703 -27.84 87.98 -14.09
CA ARG A 703 -27.54 86.88 -13.16
C ARG A 703 -28.56 85.72 -13.21
N ARG A 704 -29.75 85.95 -13.79
CA ARG A 704 -30.76 84.91 -14.04
C ARG A 704 -30.58 84.22 -15.40
N GLY A 705 -29.87 84.85 -16.34
CA GLY A 705 -29.55 84.30 -17.66
C GLY A 705 -28.42 83.27 -17.66
N GLU A 706 -27.56 83.27 -16.65
CA GLU A 706 -26.43 82.32 -16.55
C GLU A 706 -26.83 80.92 -16.02
N ALA A 707 -28.07 80.76 -15.55
CA ALA A 707 -28.61 79.46 -15.15
C ALA A 707 -29.00 78.62 -16.39
N ARG A 708 -28.25 77.54 -16.66
CA ARG A 708 -28.53 76.60 -17.77
C ARG A 708 -29.95 76.01 -17.67
N PRO A 709 -30.62 75.73 -18.81
CA PRO A 709 -31.89 75.01 -18.81
C PRO A 709 -31.69 73.56 -18.34
N ILE A 710 -32.55 73.12 -17.42
CA ILE A 710 -32.63 71.73 -16.99
C ILE A 710 -33.47 70.95 -18.01
N SER A 711 -32.91 69.86 -18.55
CA SER A 711 -33.53 69.00 -19.56
C SER A 711 -34.04 67.70 -18.95
N ASN A 712 -35.35 67.61 -18.66
CA ASN A 712 -36.00 66.47 -17.99
C ASN A 712 -36.13 65.22 -18.90
N ALA A 713 -35.06 64.80 -19.57
CA ALA A 713 -35.04 63.71 -20.55
C ALA A 713 -33.98 62.62 -20.28
N THR A 714 -33.00 62.91 -19.42
CA THR A 714 -31.85 62.03 -19.10
C THR A 714 -32.21 60.90 -18.13
N ASP A 715 -33.01 61.20 -17.11
CA ASP A 715 -33.21 60.34 -15.93
C ASP A 715 -33.81 58.97 -16.29
N GLY A 716 -34.64 58.91 -17.34
CA GLY A 716 -35.24 57.66 -17.81
C GLY A 716 -34.25 56.70 -18.49
N SER A 717 -33.13 57.22 -19.02
CA SER A 717 -32.05 56.42 -19.59
C SER A 717 -31.20 55.79 -18.49
N LEU A 718 -30.76 56.62 -17.54
CA LEU A 718 -29.90 56.22 -16.41
C LEU A 718 -30.57 55.12 -15.56
N LEU A 719 -31.86 55.30 -15.23
CA LEU A 719 -32.63 54.34 -14.44
C LEU A 719 -32.80 52.98 -15.17
N GLN A 720 -32.88 52.99 -16.51
CA GLN A 720 -33.00 51.77 -17.31
C GLN A 720 -31.66 51.02 -17.42
N ASP A 721 -30.53 51.72 -17.53
CA ASP A 721 -29.19 51.12 -17.45
C ASP A 721 -28.92 50.52 -16.06
N GLU A 722 -29.33 51.20 -14.99
CA GLU A 722 -29.22 50.72 -13.61
C GLU A 722 -30.07 49.47 -13.38
N VAL A 723 -31.33 49.48 -13.81
CA VAL A 723 -32.22 48.32 -13.76
C VAL A 723 -31.66 47.13 -14.56
N ASP A 724 -31.07 47.36 -15.74
CA ASP A 724 -30.45 46.28 -16.52
C ASP A 724 -29.11 45.80 -15.92
N TYR A 725 -28.34 46.67 -15.27
CA TYR A 725 -27.16 46.30 -14.49
C TYR A 725 -27.54 45.36 -13.34
N TYR A 726 -28.55 45.73 -12.53
CA TYR A 726 -28.99 44.90 -11.41
C TYR A 726 -29.64 43.58 -11.87
N LYS A 727 -30.41 43.57 -12.97
CA LYS A 727 -30.92 42.31 -13.58
C LYS A 727 -29.77 41.39 -14.01
N LEU A 728 -28.79 41.91 -14.76
CA LEU A 728 -27.67 41.12 -15.29
C LEU A 728 -26.80 40.57 -14.15
N ARG A 729 -26.55 41.40 -13.13
CA ARG A 729 -25.86 41.01 -11.90
C ARG A 729 -26.63 39.93 -11.13
N TYR A 730 -27.93 40.11 -10.89
CA TYR A 730 -28.76 39.12 -10.19
C TYR A 730 -28.82 37.79 -10.95
N HIS A 731 -28.99 37.81 -12.28
CA HIS A 731 -28.94 36.60 -13.11
C HIS A 731 -27.58 35.90 -13.03
N ARG A 732 -26.47 36.64 -12.95
CA ARG A 732 -25.13 36.09 -12.71
C ARG A 732 -25.01 35.43 -11.34
N GLU A 733 -25.41 36.12 -10.28
CA GLU A 733 -25.33 35.63 -8.88
C GLU A 733 -26.22 34.39 -8.68
N VAL A 734 -27.46 34.40 -9.19
CA VAL A 734 -28.35 33.23 -9.19
C VAL A 734 -27.76 32.06 -10.00
N LYS A 735 -27.18 32.33 -11.18
CA LYS A 735 -26.53 31.28 -11.97
C LYS A 735 -25.31 30.71 -11.25
N GLN A 736 -24.45 31.55 -10.67
CA GLN A 736 -23.29 31.11 -9.91
C GLN A 736 -23.68 30.26 -8.70
N ASN A 737 -24.76 30.61 -7.99
CA ASN A 737 -25.29 29.80 -6.90
C ASN A 737 -25.88 28.46 -7.39
N ASN A 738 -26.52 28.42 -8.55
CA ASN A 738 -26.97 27.17 -9.18
C ASN A 738 -25.79 26.30 -9.66
N ASP A 739 -24.77 26.90 -10.28
CA ASP A 739 -23.56 26.19 -10.72
C ASP A 739 -22.79 25.63 -9.49
N LEU A 740 -22.69 26.38 -8.38
CA LEU A 740 -22.17 25.92 -7.09
C LEU A 740 -23.00 24.80 -6.47
N LYS A 741 -24.34 24.88 -6.54
CA LYS A 741 -25.24 23.82 -6.07
C LYS A 741 -25.05 22.54 -6.87
N VAL A 742 -25.00 22.62 -8.20
CA VAL A 742 -24.75 21.48 -9.09
C VAL A 742 -23.36 20.89 -8.87
N MET A 743 -22.32 21.71 -8.64
CA MET A 743 -20.99 21.22 -8.27
C MET A 743 -21.00 20.51 -6.92
N ASN A 744 -21.73 21.01 -5.92
CA ASN A 744 -21.90 20.32 -4.64
C ASN A 744 -22.70 19.02 -4.77
N GLU A 745 -23.78 18.98 -5.56
CA GLU A 745 -24.55 17.76 -5.82
C GLU A 745 -23.71 16.71 -6.57
N TYR A 746 -22.92 17.14 -7.56
CA TYR A 746 -21.99 16.29 -8.29
C TYR A 746 -20.85 15.78 -7.38
N LEU A 747 -20.22 16.66 -6.58
CA LEU A 747 -19.18 16.28 -5.63
C LEU A 747 -19.72 15.30 -4.59
N ASN A 748 -20.91 15.54 -4.03
CA ASN A 748 -21.57 14.58 -3.13
C ASN A 748 -21.89 13.25 -3.83
N ARG A 749 -22.27 13.26 -5.12
CA ARG A 749 -22.49 12.03 -5.90
C ARG A 749 -21.18 11.28 -6.16
N VAL A 750 -20.08 11.97 -6.45
CA VAL A 750 -18.75 11.38 -6.64
C VAL A 750 -18.18 10.86 -5.32
N LEU A 751 -18.36 11.59 -4.20
CA LEU A 751 -17.94 11.12 -2.87
C LEU A 751 -18.77 9.93 -2.39
N ARG A 752 -20.08 9.87 -2.69
CA ARG A 752 -20.92 8.68 -2.46
C ARG A 752 -20.48 7.49 -3.32
N ALA A 753 -20.23 7.70 -4.62
CA ALA A 753 -19.73 6.65 -5.50
C ALA A 753 -18.32 6.16 -5.09
N GLY A 754 -17.43 7.08 -4.72
CA GLY A 754 -16.07 6.81 -4.27
C GLY A 754 -16.02 6.10 -2.92
N SER A 755 -16.87 6.49 -1.95
CA SER A 755 -16.99 5.77 -0.68
C SER A 755 -17.70 4.42 -0.83
N GLN A 756 -18.63 4.26 -1.78
CA GLN A 756 -19.17 2.95 -2.17
C GLN A 756 -18.11 2.06 -2.82
N HIS A 757 -17.28 2.59 -3.73
CA HIS A 757 -16.15 1.89 -4.31
C HIS A 757 -15.12 1.49 -3.25
N LEU A 758 -14.65 2.43 -2.43
CA LEU A 758 -13.75 2.14 -1.30
C LEU A 758 -14.34 1.10 -0.36
N ARG A 759 -15.64 1.14 -0.04
CA ARG A 759 -16.29 0.11 0.78
C ARG A 759 -16.35 -1.25 0.09
N LEU A 760 -16.58 -1.30 -1.23
CA LEU A 760 -16.54 -2.54 -2.01
C LEU A 760 -15.11 -3.08 -2.16
N ASP A 761 -14.11 -2.22 -2.25
CA ASP A 761 -12.70 -2.61 -2.39
C ASP A 761 -12.11 -3.02 -1.04
N ILE A 762 -12.49 -2.35 0.07
CA ILE A 762 -12.27 -2.84 1.45
C ILE A 762 -12.94 -4.19 1.63
N LEU A 763 -14.20 -4.36 1.22
CA LEU A 763 -14.88 -5.68 1.28
C LEU A 763 -14.19 -6.76 0.42
N LYS A 764 -13.51 -6.41 -0.69
CA LYS A 764 -12.68 -7.39 -1.42
C LYS A 764 -11.44 -7.74 -0.61
N LEU A 765 -10.70 -6.74 -0.13
CA LEU A 765 -9.48 -6.92 0.67
C LEU A 765 -9.73 -7.70 1.96
N GLU A 766 -10.88 -7.48 2.63
CA GLU A 766 -11.35 -8.27 3.79
C GLU A 766 -11.66 -9.73 3.44
N ASN A 767 -11.95 -10.05 2.17
CA ASN A 767 -12.18 -11.41 1.66
C ASN A 767 -10.96 -12.00 0.91
N GLU A 768 -9.87 -11.24 0.70
CA GLU A 768 -8.72 -11.64 -0.11
C GLU A 768 -7.45 -11.91 0.73
N VAL A 769 -7.48 -13.00 1.52
CA VAL A 769 -6.31 -13.50 2.26
C VAL A 769 -6.24 -15.03 2.20
N PRO A 770 -5.16 -15.65 1.69
CA PRO A 770 -4.24 -15.18 0.65
C PRO A 770 -4.13 -16.24 -0.48
N GLY A 771 -4.68 -16.00 -1.67
CA GLY A 771 -4.69 -17.07 -2.70
C GLY A 771 -5.39 -16.75 -4.03
N SER A 772 -5.12 -15.60 -4.65
CA SER A 772 -5.63 -15.32 -6.00
C SER A 772 -4.73 -14.34 -6.76
N ASP A 773 -3.66 -14.84 -7.39
CA ASP A 773 -2.95 -14.12 -8.45
C ASP A 773 -3.86 -13.93 -9.68
N LYS A 774 -4.69 -12.90 -9.64
CA LYS A 774 -5.50 -12.43 -10.77
C LYS A 774 -5.08 -11.01 -11.12
N VAL A 775 -4.01 -10.95 -11.91
CA VAL A 775 -3.53 -9.75 -12.59
C VAL A 775 -4.73 -9.01 -13.19
N PHE A 776 -4.98 -7.79 -12.71
CA PHE A 776 -6.01 -6.91 -13.28
C PHE A 776 -5.58 -6.49 -14.68
N GLY A 777 -6.01 -7.26 -15.68
CA GLY A 777 -5.84 -6.97 -17.10
C GLY A 777 -6.61 -5.72 -17.50
N ALA A 778 -6.02 -4.55 -17.25
CA ALA A 778 -6.54 -3.25 -17.64
C ALA A 778 -6.44 -3.06 -19.17
N TYR A 779 -7.28 -3.78 -19.91
CA TYR A 779 -7.39 -3.64 -21.36
C TYR A 779 -7.71 -2.16 -21.71
N PRO A 780 -6.90 -1.49 -22.55
CA PRO A 780 -7.17 -0.13 -22.99
C PRO A 780 -8.38 -0.14 -23.92
N SER A 781 -9.58 0.00 -23.35
CA SER A 781 -10.83 -0.01 -24.10
C SER A 781 -10.84 1.13 -25.12
N ARG A 782 -10.81 0.79 -26.41
CA ARG A 782 -10.83 1.78 -27.50
C ARG A 782 -12.00 2.76 -27.29
N LEU A 783 -11.68 4.06 -27.23
CA LEU A 783 -12.67 5.11 -26.99
C LEU A 783 -13.79 5.03 -28.04
N LYS A 784 -14.99 4.65 -27.59
CA LYS A 784 -16.16 4.55 -28.46
C LYS A 784 -16.45 5.94 -29.06
N PHE A 785 -16.77 6.01 -30.35
CA PHE A 785 -17.02 7.28 -31.05
C PHE A 785 -18.05 8.17 -30.33
N LYS A 786 -19.08 7.56 -29.73
CA LYS A 786 -20.07 8.26 -28.88
C LYS A 786 -19.44 9.04 -27.72
N THR A 787 -18.39 8.52 -27.08
CA THR A 787 -17.65 9.21 -26.02
C THR A 787 -16.88 10.41 -26.56
N VAL A 788 -16.23 10.27 -27.72
CA VAL A 788 -15.51 11.36 -28.39
C VAL A 788 -16.47 12.45 -28.86
N ALA A 789 -17.61 12.08 -29.45
CA ALA A 789 -18.64 13.02 -29.88
C ALA A 789 -19.28 13.78 -28.71
N LEU A 790 -19.53 13.10 -27.57
CA LEU A 790 -20.01 13.75 -26.35
C LEU A 790 -18.96 14.70 -25.74
N PHE A 791 -17.68 14.33 -25.78
CA PHE A 791 -16.58 15.20 -25.35
C PHE A 791 -16.48 16.46 -26.23
N VAL A 792 -16.50 16.31 -27.57
CA VAL A 792 -16.49 17.44 -28.51
C VAL A 792 -17.72 18.35 -28.30
N LEU A 793 -18.92 17.77 -28.11
CA LEU A 793 -20.13 18.52 -27.79
C LEU A 793 -20.01 19.28 -26.45
N ALA A 794 -19.38 18.67 -25.43
CA ALA A 794 -19.09 19.35 -24.17
C ALA A 794 -18.10 20.51 -24.38
N CYS A 795 -17.00 20.32 -25.12
CA CYS A 795 -16.04 21.39 -25.43
C CYS A 795 -16.68 22.56 -26.20
N VAL A 796 -17.57 22.28 -27.17
CA VAL A 796 -18.34 23.32 -27.88
C VAL A 796 -19.26 24.07 -26.93
N ARG A 797 -19.97 23.36 -26.04
CA ARG A 797 -20.81 23.97 -25.00
C ARG A 797 -19.99 24.84 -24.05
N PHE A 798 -18.89 24.34 -23.50
CA PHE A 798 -17.97 25.11 -22.66
C PHE A 798 -17.45 26.37 -23.37
N ARG A 799 -17.04 26.28 -24.64
CA ARG A 799 -16.62 27.45 -25.43
C ARG A 799 -17.75 28.48 -25.58
N SER A 800 -18.98 28.04 -25.85
CA SER A 800 -20.14 28.95 -25.96
C SER A 800 -20.49 29.63 -24.64
N VAL A 801 -20.40 28.91 -23.51
CA VAL A 801 -20.66 29.46 -22.16
C VAL A 801 -19.55 30.40 -21.71
N ALA A 802 -18.28 30.07 -21.96
CA ALA A 802 -17.14 30.94 -21.65
C ALA A 802 -17.16 32.23 -22.48
N LEU A 803 -17.52 32.15 -23.77
CA LEU A 803 -17.76 33.34 -24.59
C LEU A 803 -18.90 34.17 -24.02
N LYS A 804 -20.07 33.57 -23.73
CA LYS A 804 -21.20 34.32 -23.16
C LYS A 804 -20.83 35.00 -21.83
N HIS A 805 -20.16 34.30 -20.92
CA HIS A 805 -19.70 34.88 -19.65
C HIS A 805 -18.79 36.10 -19.88
N ARG A 806 -17.86 36.04 -20.86
CA ARG A 806 -17.01 37.18 -21.23
C ARG A 806 -17.81 38.38 -21.79
N TRP A 807 -18.84 38.13 -22.59
CA TRP A 807 -19.74 39.19 -23.07
C TRP A 807 -20.57 39.80 -21.92
N ASP A 808 -21.09 38.96 -21.02
CA ASP A 808 -21.83 39.39 -19.83
C ASP A 808 -20.91 40.20 -18.87
N ASP A 809 -19.66 39.78 -18.66
CA ASP A 809 -18.63 40.54 -17.92
C ASP A 809 -18.39 41.93 -18.52
N GLN A 810 -18.21 42.00 -19.84
CA GLN A 810 -17.94 43.25 -20.56
C GLN A 810 -19.15 44.19 -20.48
N ARG A 811 -20.38 43.68 -20.65
CA ARG A 811 -21.61 44.47 -20.49
C ARG A 811 -21.80 44.96 -19.06
N LEU A 812 -21.56 44.12 -18.06
CA LEU A 812 -21.70 44.49 -16.64
C LEU A 812 -20.66 45.56 -16.25
N THR A 813 -19.41 45.43 -16.72
CA THR A 813 -18.35 46.44 -16.53
C THR A 813 -18.67 47.75 -17.25
N TYR A 814 -19.23 47.70 -18.45
CA TYR A 814 -19.66 48.88 -19.22
C TYR A 814 -20.80 49.62 -18.49
N LEU A 815 -21.86 48.92 -18.10
CA LEU A 815 -22.99 49.52 -17.38
C LEU A 815 -22.54 50.13 -16.05
N GLN A 816 -21.69 49.43 -15.28
CA GLN A 816 -21.13 49.98 -14.05
C GLN A 816 -20.36 51.28 -14.28
N ARG A 817 -19.55 51.37 -15.34
CA ARG A 817 -18.84 52.61 -15.70
C ARG A 817 -19.78 53.71 -16.18
N LYS A 818 -20.84 53.37 -16.93
CA LYS A 818 -21.84 54.33 -17.41
C LYS A 818 -22.59 54.99 -16.24
N ILE A 819 -23.03 54.17 -15.27
CA ILE A 819 -23.71 54.60 -14.04
C ILE A 819 -22.78 55.42 -13.12
N VAL A 820 -21.50 55.04 -13.00
CA VAL A 820 -20.55 55.75 -12.11
C VAL A 820 -20.06 57.09 -12.69
N MET A 821 -20.22 57.33 -13.99
CA MET A 821 -19.65 58.50 -14.69
C MET A 821 -20.70 59.47 -15.27
N ASP A 822 -21.99 59.14 -15.22
CA ASP A 822 -23.10 59.84 -15.92
C ASP A 822 -22.83 60.09 -17.43
N GLN A 823 -22.04 59.22 -18.07
CA GLN A 823 -21.59 59.41 -19.45
C GLN A 823 -22.53 58.75 -20.47
N GLU A 824 -23.61 59.45 -20.81
CA GLU A 824 -24.53 59.04 -21.89
C GLU A 824 -23.86 58.89 -23.28
N ARG A 825 -22.72 59.56 -23.50
CA ARG A 825 -22.12 59.77 -24.84
C ARG A 825 -21.27 58.64 -25.41
N ILE A 826 -21.12 57.51 -24.72
CA ILE A 826 -20.41 56.33 -25.28
C ILE A 826 -21.44 55.29 -25.73
N THR A 827 -21.96 55.48 -26.95
CA THR A 827 -22.69 54.44 -27.68
C THR A 827 -21.76 53.30 -28.09
N TRP A 828 -22.35 52.11 -28.30
CA TRP A 828 -21.68 50.92 -28.83
C TRP A 828 -21.19 51.11 -30.28
#